data_AF-A0A2V0NJN8-F1
#
_entry.id   AF-A0A2V0NJN8-F1
#
_cell.length_a   1.000
_cell.length_b   1.000
_cell.length_c   1.000
_cell.angle_alpha   90.00
_cell.angle_beta   90.00
_cell.angle_gamma   90.00
#
_symmetry.space_group_name_H-M   'P 1'
#
loop_
_entity.id
_entity.type
_entity.pdbx_description
1 polymer ?
#
loop_
_entity_poly.entity_id
_entity_poly.type
_entity_poly.pdbx_seq_one_letter_code
_entity_poly.pdbx_strand_id
1 'polypeptide(L)'
;MPASTAPAAAAAAAAAAPAAAAAGGSARPGLAALLADQNLTAALKVLESAIGGAEADYTNAAARLAQLHINRGFCHQRLSLSRKALKDYESALAIAPDNVLALFRRGQVLQTLNKKEAALKSFCQAASRADPATDLALLIDVTEAIKALGGTVPASGGGGGGEGRAFAADRSPAAVAAASDEAAARALPLLPAGAGGGSLAAVEPAVGAHREPHAALAAQPTADATPHAGGAAPAAAAASGAGPAGPGRRTSSGGIKVAKGFFGQQKSKKPSEGGAVAGDGSAASASGGGGASTSGGGASTSGGGGGGAAAGPHSSSGSGDDGGGDVDIDCAASQAAARSGPGAAVNGAALHNRGGPGAVDVARMLHHSNAISLAVSQINAGKLSEARGLLDEVLAECPEELSARVARGTARALLRDLAGAVEDFDVAIRVEPRFADSWKRRGQARSALGDADGALSDLAKAAEVLLATEGEARSAPARAECHFECGALHHKNRDYRRAAREFERATSLDGSNVQAWNMLGLCRVSMGDIRRGVSAYERALELAPETREAWLNLGQALKEEGRTREAERALARLTADPTQPGGIAAYRLLAQMRQGQGRHADAVKLCDRALSLGSEDMRLELLYLRAICHHALGNVKQAVLDYDEVFSMRLREGQGRAAAEEATGYRYLSFFQKEMALYQAHSIDRPVVDFCPDTELSAVFKESWCKKGPIGADLAHSYKAQPPLPPSPPPPPPPPPPEVLAALTAAADAVGSRLQNRHQGFLPNSRQQRAVGFAALELAQSVHAMLAERRRGAGLWVNSEGSSGQGGCSGRHLFGWRDAMDIVVKWRQLSEPNDQVVWVDLLTRREFEAGFGSHTPMYSGQTKCVRYYMNFGRAFALMKRVLLEEGHAFDASNRPVPLGGRDKREAIEKAATAWELYKVIGVDCWVVVPLASIASPGAALEGTRLTLVRVPGQPDAAEFSIRTPVTPPRWRAFDAELEAAWERLAAAMAAGDQPEAARAILQFAFYWYNFMPLARGTAAVGYATVLALFWAAGVPVTAHIPKDYQVDWEAILSQHPDAFIARLAQWMLPDAVREALGGPAAAVAGPSPAASPRASSGGGEGSGAGGGGGGGGGGGGGGGGGGGGGDAAKAGGELPAVSSLPRCGEVLGTMRRRIEALNGPGMSRLQL
;
A
#
# COMPACT_ATOMS: atom_id res chain seq x y z
N MET A 1 -10.15 -29.03 18.74
CA MET A 1 -11.12 -30.07 19.18
C MET A 1 -10.91 -31.31 18.32
N PRO A 2 -10.75 -32.52 18.86
CA PRO A 2 -10.74 -33.75 18.07
C PRO A 2 -12.17 -34.22 17.76
N ALA A 3 -12.42 -34.69 16.54
CA ALA A 3 -13.72 -35.20 16.11
C ALA A 3 -13.64 -36.69 15.73
N SER A 4 -14.52 -37.50 16.35
CA SER A 4 -15.02 -38.81 15.89
C SER A 4 -14.05 -39.79 15.19
N THR A 5 -13.26 -40.53 15.97
CA THR A 5 -12.65 -41.82 15.55
C THR A 5 -13.67 -42.97 15.62
N ALA A 6 -14.84 -42.80 14.98
CA ALA A 6 -16.02 -43.65 15.20
C ALA A 6 -16.03 -45.02 14.48
N PRO A 7 -15.67 -45.15 13.18
CA PRO A 7 -15.94 -46.41 12.45
C PRO A 7 -14.96 -47.55 12.75
N ALA A 8 -13.65 -47.26 12.78
CA ALA A 8 -12.61 -48.30 12.77
C ALA A 8 -12.62 -49.23 13.99
N ALA A 9 -13.05 -48.72 15.15
CA ALA A 9 -13.04 -49.47 16.41
C ALA A 9 -14.09 -50.60 16.47
N ALA A 10 -15.12 -50.59 15.62
CA ALA A 10 -16.13 -51.65 15.59
C ALA A 10 -15.65 -52.90 14.85
N ALA A 11 -14.92 -52.74 13.74
CA ALA A 11 -14.44 -53.83 12.91
C ALA A 11 -13.47 -54.77 13.66
N ALA A 12 -12.54 -54.21 14.43
CA ALA A 12 -11.55 -54.98 15.18
C ALA A 12 -12.18 -55.92 16.24
N ALA A 13 -13.34 -55.58 16.80
CA ALA A 13 -14.02 -56.39 17.80
C ALA A 13 -14.77 -57.61 17.19
N ALA A 14 -15.06 -57.60 15.89
CA ALA A 14 -15.79 -58.67 15.22
C ALA A 14 -14.89 -59.85 14.78
N ALA A 15 -13.57 -59.62 14.63
CA ALA A 15 -12.65 -60.57 14.01
C ALA A 15 -12.13 -61.71 14.93
N ALA A 16 -12.46 -61.69 16.22
CA ALA A 16 -11.81 -62.52 17.24
C ALA A 16 -12.78 -63.43 18.05
N ALA A 17 -13.71 -64.10 17.37
CA ALA A 17 -14.66 -65.03 17.98
C ALA A 17 -14.54 -66.45 17.40
N PRO A 18 -14.10 -67.47 18.16
CA PRO A 18 -14.11 -68.86 17.71
C PRO A 18 -15.55 -69.40 17.65
N ALA A 19 -15.85 -70.21 16.63
CA ALA A 19 -17.18 -70.76 16.41
C ALA A 19 -17.58 -71.77 17.50
N ALA A 20 -18.60 -71.46 18.29
CA ALA A 20 -19.15 -72.32 19.33
C ALA A 20 -20.68 -72.16 19.43
N ALA A 21 -21.41 -72.69 18.44
CA ALA A 21 -22.86 -72.68 18.38
C ALA A 21 -23.42 -73.92 17.67
N ALA A 22 -23.27 -75.08 18.29
CA ALA A 22 -24.02 -76.29 17.95
C ALA A 22 -24.92 -76.67 19.13
N ALA A 23 -26.11 -77.22 18.83
CA ALA A 23 -27.17 -77.61 19.76
C ALA A 23 -27.91 -76.49 20.54
N GLY A 24 -29.12 -76.16 20.07
CA GLY A 24 -30.30 -76.07 20.96
C GLY A 24 -30.72 -74.72 21.56
N GLY A 25 -31.81 -74.15 21.02
CA GLY A 25 -32.86 -73.51 21.84
C GLY A 25 -32.81 -71.99 22.04
N SER A 26 -33.79 -71.29 21.43
CA SER A 26 -34.13 -69.87 21.60
C SER A 26 -33.11 -68.84 21.08
N ALA A 27 -33.59 -67.84 20.34
CA ALA A 27 -32.73 -66.82 19.75
C ALA A 27 -32.36 -65.73 20.77
N ARG A 28 -31.08 -65.67 21.13
CA ARG A 28 -30.44 -64.48 21.74
C ARG A 28 -29.48 -63.87 20.72
N PRO A 29 -29.45 -62.53 20.53
CA PRO A 29 -28.49 -61.89 19.63
C PRO A 29 -27.05 -62.13 20.10
N GLY A 30 -26.16 -62.44 19.17
CA GLY A 30 -24.74 -62.68 19.45
C GLY A 30 -24.04 -61.41 19.94
N LEU A 31 -23.04 -61.58 20.82
CA LEU A 31 -22.30 -60.47 21.45
C LEU A 31 -21.73 -59.46 20.44
N ALA A 32 -21.26 -59.93 19.28
CA ALA A 32 -20.72 -59.06 18.22
C ALA A 32 -21.76 -58.08 17.66
N ALA A 33 -23.02 -58.50 17.49
CA ALA A 33 -24.10 -57.63 17.04
C ALA A 33 -24.43 -56.57 18.10
N LEU A 34 -24.54 -56.97 19.38
CA LEU A 34 -24.81 -56.04 20.49
C LEU A 34 -23.71 -54.98 20.67
N LEU A 35 -22.46 -55.29 20.31
CA LEU A 35 -21.35 -54.33 20.31
C LEU A 35 -21.35 -53.42 19.08
N ALA A 36 -21.74 -53.92 17.90
CA ALA A 36 -21.91 -53.11 16.69
C ALA A 36 -23.07 -52.10 16.84
N ASP A 37 -24.20 -52.54 17.38
CA ASP A 37 -25.38 -51.71 17.66
C ASP A 37 -25.20 -50.74 18.85
N GLN A 38 -24.00 -50.71 19.46
CA GLN A 38 -23.67 -49.95 20.67
C GLN A 38 -24.60 -50.23 21.88
N ASN A 39 -25.27 -51.39 21.92
CA ASN A 39 -26.18 -51.78 22.99
C ASN A 39 -25.40 -52.37 24.19
N LEU A 40 -24.56 -51.52 24.80
CA LEU A 40 -23.59 -51.90 25.83
C LEU A 40 -24.23 -52.52 27.07
N THR A 41 -25.46 -52.14 27.43
CA THR A 41 -26.16 -52.69 28.60
C THR A 41 -26.72 -54.10 28.35
N ALA A 42 -27.10 -54.43 27.11
CA ALA A 42 -27.39 -55.81 26.72
C ALA A 42 -26.10 -56.64 26.60
N ALA A 43 -25.04 -56.08 26.01
CA ALA A 43 -23.74 -56.73 25.89
C ALA A 43 -23.15 -57.12 27.27
N LEU A 44 -23.26 -56.23 28.27
CA LEU A 44 -22.85 -56.52 29.66
C LEU A 44 -23.56 -57.75 30.23
N LYS A 45 -24.88 -57.88 30.08
CA LYS A 45 -25.64 -59.04 30.59
C LYS A 45 -25.21 -60.36 29.93
N VAL A 46 -24.89 -60.33 28.64
CA VAL A 46 -24.36 -61.49 27.91
C VAL A 46 -22.96 -61.84 28.41
N LEU A 47 -22.10 -60.84 28.63
CA LEU A 47 -20.74 -61.03 29.18
C LEU A 47 -20.74 -61.54 30.62
N GLU A 48 -21.63 -61.04 31.49
CA GLU A 48 -21.79 -61.54 32.86
C GLU A 48 -22.23 -63.00 32.89
N SER A 49 -23.20 -63.38 32.06
CA SER A 49 -23.63 -64.78 31.91
C SER A 49 -22.55 -65.69 31.31
N ALA A 50 -21.70 -65.16 30.42
CA ALA A 50 -20.61 -65.92 29.80
C ALA A 50 -19.42 -66.12 30.76
N ILE A 51 -19.11 -65.11 31.59
CA ILE A 51 -18.06 -65.18 32.62
C ILE A 51 -18.43 -66.21 33.69
N GLY A 52 -19.63 -66.13 34.27
CA GLY A 52 -20.07 -67.10 35.28
C GLY A 52 -20.20 -68.54 34.78
N GLY A 53 -20.38 -68.75 33.46
CA GLY A 53 -20.29 -70.07 32.83
C GLY A 53 -18.84 -70.54 32.61
N ALA A 54 -17.93 -69.64 32.22
CA ALA A 54 -16.53 -69.95 32.00
C ALA A 54 -15.73 -70.17 33.31
N GLU A 55 -16.16 -69.58 34.42
CA GLU A 55 -15.59 -69.81 35.76
C GLU A 55 -15.86 -71.24 36.30
N ALA A 56 -16.80 -71.99 35.71
CA ALA A 56 -17.16 -73.34 36.13
C ALA A 56 -16.44 -74.47 35.36
N ASP A 57 -15.81 -74.18 34.21
CA ASP A 57 -15.37 -75.19 33.24
C ASP A 57 -13.83 -75.31 33.18
N TYR A 58 -13.28 -76.13 34.06
CA TYR A 58 -11.88 -76.03 34.52
C TYR A 58 -10.78 -76.43 33.52
N THR A 59 -11.11 -77.00 32.35
CA THR A 59 -10.10 -77.69 31.51
C THR A 59 -9.53 -76.89 30.34
N ASN A 60 -10.15 -75.77 29.92
CA ASN A 60 -9.55 -74.88 28.90
C ASN A 60 -10.05 -73.41 28.92
N ALA A 61 -10.48 -72.90 30.08
CA ALA A 61 -11.19 -71.61 30.15
C ALA A 61 -10.30 -70.35 30.14
N ALA A 62 -9.04 -70.41 30.56
CA ALA A 62 -8.25 -69.24 30.97
C ALA A 62 -8.18 -68.10 29.93
N ALA A 63 -7.69 -68.37 28.71
CA ALA A 63 -7.57 -67.34 27.66
C ALA A 63 -8.93 -66.75 27.25
N ARG A 64 -9.98 -67.59 27.22
CA ARG A 64 -11.37 -67.17 26.92
C ARG A 64 -11.93 -66.27 28.02
N LEU A 65 -11.70 -66.62 29.28
CA LEU A 65 -12.11 -65.83 30.45
C LEU A 65 -11.41 -64.46 30.48
N ALA A 66 -10.10 -64.41 30.21
CA ALA A 66 -9.36 -63.15 30.08
C ALA A 66 -9.96 -62.23 29.00
N GLN A 67 -10.29 -62.77 27.82
CA GLN A 67 -10.92 -61.98 26.75
C GLN A 67 -12.33 -61.50 27.10
N LEU A 68 -13.12 -62.32 27.81
CA LEU A 68 -14.44 -61.91 28.32
C LEU A 68 -14.31 -60.74 29.31
N HIS A 69 -13.32 -60.75 30.20
CA HIS A 69 -13.02 -59.62 31.09
C HIS A 69 -12.59 -58.37 30.32
N ILE A 70 -11.73 -58.48 29.30
CA ILE A 70 -11.34 -57.34 28.43
C ILE A 70 -12.57 -56.71 27.77
N ASN A 71 -13.47 -57.54 27.23
CA ASN A 71 -14.69 -57.09 26.57
C ASN A 71 -15.68 -56.44 27.56
N ARG A 72 -15.81 -56.97 28.79
CA ARG A 72 -16.62 -56.36 29.86
C ARG A 72 -16.03 -55.04 30.34
N GLY A 73 -14.71 -54.97 30.50
CA GLY A 73 -13.96 -53.76 30.82
C GLY A 73 -14.16 -52.65 29.77
N PHE A 74 -14.17 -53.01 28.48
CA PHE A 74 -14.43 -52.05 27.39
C PHE A 74 -15.85 -51.49 27.43
N CYS A 75 -16.86 -52.33 27.69
CA CYS A 75 -18.24 -51.88 27.87
C CYS A 75 -18.35 -50.92 29.08
N HIS A 76 -17.71 -51.26 30.21
CA HIS A 76 -17.64 -50.38 31.38
C HIS A 76 -16.89 -49.07 31.08
N GLN A 77 -15.80 -49.09 30.31
CA GLN A 77 -15.04 -47.90 29.93
C GLN A 77 -15.87 -46.96 29.02
N ARG A 78 -16.61 -47.52 28.06
CA ARG A 78 -17.51 -46.75 27.17
C ARG A 78 -18.73 -46.18 27.90
N LEU A 79 -19.17 -46.79 28.99
CA LEU A 79 -20.21 -46.27 29.89
C LEU A 79 -19.66 -45.32 30.98
N SER A 80 -18.40 -44.86 30.88
CA SER A 80 -17.72 -44.00 31.87
C SER A 80 -17.59 -44.60 33.28
N LEU A 81 -17.77 -45.92 33.43
CA LEU A 81 -17.68 -46.64 34.71
C LEU A 81 -16.23 -47.04 35.01
N SER A 82 -15.30 -46.08 34.96
CA SER A 82 -13.84 -46.31 35.00
C SER A 82 -13.35 -47.18 36.17
N ARG A 83 -13.99 -47.15 37.34
CA ARG A 83 -13.65 -48.04 38.48
C ARG A 83 -13.99 -49.51 38.22
N LYS A 84 -15.09 -49.81 37.51
CA LYS A 84 -15.44 -51.18 37.11
C LYS A 84 -14.53 -51.65 35.97
N ALA A 85 -14.32 -50.79 34.97
CA ALA A 85 -13.42 -51.07 33.85
C ALA A 85 -12.00 -51.41 34.33
N LEU A 86 -11.47 -50.66 35.30
CA LEU A 86 -10.16 -50.94 35.89
C LEU A 86 -10.12 -52.34 36.53
N LYS A 87 -11.11 -52.70 37.35
CA LYS A 87 -11.18 -54.03 37.98
C LYS A 87 -11.29 -55.16 36.95
N ASP A 88 -12.04 -54.96 35.86
CA ASP A 88 -12.13 -55.95 34.77
C ASP A 88 -10.78 -56.13 34.05
N TYR A 89 -10.06 -55.05 33.74
CA TYR A 89 -8.72 -55.16 33.15
C TYR A 89 -7.67 -55.74 34.11
N GLU A 90 -7.76 -55.45 35.41
CA GLU A 90 -6.95 -56.11 36.44
C GLU A 90 -7.28 -57.61 36.56
N SER A 91 -8.56 -57.99 36.42
CA SER A 91 -8.98 -59.40 36.41
C SER A 91 -8.47 -60.14 35.15
N ALA A 92 -8.55 -59.50 33.97
CA ALA A 92 -7.98 -60.05 32.75
C ALA A 92 -6.46 -60.26 32.86
N LEU A 93 -5.74 -59.31 33.45
CA LEU A 93 -4.28 -59.38 33.63
C LEU A 93 -3.85 -60.31 34.77
N ALA A 94 -4.73 -60.66 35.70
CA ALA A 94 -4.48 -61.74 36.66
C ALA A 94 -4.48 -63.13 35.98
N ILE A 95 -5.16 -63.27 34.85
CA ILE A 95 -5.28 -64.52 34.07
C ILE A 95 -4.26 -64.55 32.91
N ALA A 96 -4.08 -63.42 32.23
CA ALA A 96 -3.19 -63.24 31.09
C ALA A 96 -2.32 -61.97 31.29
N PRO A 97 -1.26 -62.02 32.14
CA PRO A 97 -0.51 -60.85 32.58
C PRO A 97 0.22 -60.11 31.46
N ASP A 98 0.50 -60.80 30.36
CA ASP A 98 1.25 -60.28 29.22
C ASP A 98 0.33 -59.75 28.09
N ASN A 99 -0.99 -59.67 28.32
CA ASN A 99 -1.94 -59.19 27.33
C ASN A 99 -1.81 -57.67 27.08
N VAL A 100 -1.20 -57.32 25.96
CA VAL A 100 -0.88 -55.95 25.51
C VAL A 100 -2.11 -55.04 25.46
N LEU A 101 -3.21 -55.52 24.87
CA LEU A 101 -4.47 -54.79 24.78
C LEU A 101 -5.04 -54.45 26.18
N ALA A 102 -5.00 -55.39 27.12
CA ALA A 102 -5.44 -55.18 28.49
C ALA A 102 -4.52 -54.20 29.24
N LEU A 103 -3.19 -54.28 29.06
CA LEU A 103 -2.22 -53.32 29.62
C LEU A 103 -2.46 -51.89 29.10
N PHE A 104 -2.67 -51.74 27.79
CA PHE A 104 -2.99 -50.45 27.16
C PHE A 104 -4.32 -49.87 27.65
N ARG A 105 -5.40 -50.67 27.65
CA ARG A 105 -6.72 -50.23 28.14
C ARG A 105 -6.70 -49.90 29.64
N ARG A 106 -5.95 -50.64 30.46
CA ARG A 106 -5.70 -50.30 31.87
C ARG A 106 -5.01 -48.93 31.98
N GLY A 107 -4.00 -48.67 31.15
CA GLY A 107 -3.32 -47.37 31.06
C GLY A 107 -4.29 -46.22 30.73
N GLN A 108 -5.12 -46.38 29.70
CA GLN A 108 -6.15 -45.39 29.33
C GLN A 108 -7.11 -45.10 30.49
N VAL A 109 -7.63 -46.13 31.16
CA VAL A 109 -8.54 -45.97 32.30
C VAL A 109 -7.83 -45.26 33.47
N LEU A 110 -6.59 -45.63 33.79
CA LEU A 110 -5.79 -44.96 34.83
C LEU A 110 -5.52 -43.49 34.50
N GLN A 111 -5.35 -43.14 33.22
CA GLN A 111 -5.24 -41.76 32.74
C GLN A 111 -6.54 -40.98 32.95
N THR A 112 -7.73 -41.56 32.66
CA THR A 112 -9.02 -40.91 32.99
C THR A 112 -9.24 -40.73 34.50
N LEU A 113 -8.61 -41.56 35.33
CA LEU A 113 -8.61 -41.46 36.79
C LEU A 113 -7.48 -40.55 37.32
N ASN A 114 -6.78 -39.81 36.44
CA ASN A 114 -5.64 -38.92 36.72
C ASN A 114 -4.45 -39.59 37.44
N LYS A 115 -4.34 -40.94 37.41
CA LYS A 115 -3.26 -41.72 38.01
C LYS A 115 -2.06 -41.84 37.05
N LYS A 116 -1.43 -40.70 36.73
CA LYS A 116 -0.44 -40.58 35.64
C LYS A 116 0.72 -41.58 35.71
N GLU A 117 1.33 -41.78 36.87
CA GLU A 117 2.45 -42.73 37.06
C GLU A 117 2.02 -44.19 36.81
N ALA A 118 0.85 -44.59 37.31
CA ALA A 118 0.31 -45.93 37.11
C ALA A 118 -0.15 -46.16 35.66
N ALA A 119 -0.65 -45.11 34.99
CA ALA A 119 -0.93 -45.13 33.57
C ALA A 119 0.35 -45.33 32.75
N LEU A 120 1.38 -44.50 32.99
CA LEU A 120 2.69 -44.61 32.35
C LEU A 120 3.32 -46.00 32.56
N LYS A 121 3.33 -46.52 33.79
CA LYS A 121 3.81 -47.88 34.08
C LYS A 121 3.04 -48.95 33.31
N SER A 122 1.73 -48.78 33.10
CA SER A 122 0.91 -49.70 32.30
C SER A 122 1.22 -49.61 30.81
N PHE A 123 1.45 -48.40 30.28
CA PHE A 123 1.84 -48.20 28.88
C PHE A 123 3.25 -48.72 28.59
N CYS A 124 4.24 -48.48 29.47
CA CYS A 124 5.58 -49.05 29.30
C CYS A 124 5.59 -50.58 29.45
N GLN A 125 4.68 -51.16 30.25
CA GLN A 125 4.45 -52.61 30.27
C GLN A 125 3.83 -53.11 28.96
N ALA A 126 2.86 -52.40 28.36
CA ALA A 126 2.33 -52.77 27.04
C ALA A 126 3.41 -52.71 25.96
N ALA A 127 4.20 -51.63 25.91
CA ALA A 127 5.27 -51.44 24.94
C ALA A 127 6.36 -52.52 25.01
N SER A 128 6.71 -52.99 26.21
CA SER A 128 7.77 -54.01 26.39
C SER A 128 7.32 -55.44 26.10
N ARG A 129 6.02 -55.68 25.91
CA ARG A 129 5.45 -57.02 25.63
C ARG A 129 4.76 -57.15 24.28
N ALA A 130 4.56 -56.04 23.57
CA ALA A 130 3.98 -56.02 22.24
C ALA A 130 4.93 -56.55 21.18
N ASP A 131 4.42 -57.43 20.32
CA ASP A 131 5.16 -57.91 19.15
C ASP A 131 5.01 -56.91 17.99
N PRO A 132 6.10 -56.33 17.45
CA PRO A 132 6.02 -55.40 16.32
C PRO A 132 5.36 -55.97 15.06
N ALA A 133 5.32 -57.29 14.88
CA ALA A 133 4.68 -57.93 13.72
C ALA A 133 3.15 -58.08 13.86
N THR A 134 2.59 -58.09 15.07
CA THR A 134 1.15 -58.33 15.32
C THR A 134 0.44 -57.20 16.07
N ASP A 135 1.12 -56.47 16.95
CA ASP A 135 0.55 -55.39 17.77
C ASP A 135 0.80 -53.96 17.24
N LEU A 136 1.30 -53.80 16.00
CA LEU A 136 1.84 -52.52 15.48
C LEU A 136 0.93 -51.29 15.71
N ALA A 137 -0.39 -51.43 15.53
CA ALA A 137 -1.34 -50.34 15.78
C ALA A 137 -1.44 -49.96 17.28
N LEU A 138 -1.44 -50.96 18.17
CA LEU A 138 -1.40 -50.74 19.62
C LEU A 138 -0.05 -50.16 20.04
N LEU A 139 1.05 -50.54 19.39
CA LEU A 139 2.39 -49.98 19.66
C LEU A 139 2.49 -48.48 19.34
N ILE A 140 1.84 -48.01 18.27
CA ILE A 140 1.76 -46.59 17.93
C ILE A 140 0.97 -45.82 19.01
N ASP A 141 -0.26 -46.28 19.30
CA ASP A 141 -1.14 -45.74 20.35
C ASP A 141 -0.45 -45.67 21.73
N VAL A 142 0.23 -46.75 22.13
CA VAL A 142 1.01 -46.85 23.37
C VAL A 142 2.19 -45.87 23.37
N THR A 143 2.90 -45.75 22.24
CA THR A 143 4.06 -44.85 22.09
C THR A 143 3.64 -43.38 22.20
N GLU A 144 2.50 -43.00 21.62
CA GLU A 144 1.95 -41.65 21.76
C GLU A 144 1.50 -41.40 23.21
N ALA A 145 0.82 -42.37 23.85
CA ALA A 145 0.39 -42.25 25.24
C ALA A 145 1.57 -42.12 26.23
N ILE A 146 2.70 -42.79 25.98
CA ILE A 146 3.96 -42.63 26.74
C ILE A 146 4.51 -41.21 26.59
N LYS A 147 4.61 -40.72 25.34
CA LYS A 147 5.10 -39.35 25.04
C LYS A 147 4.20 -38.26 25.64
N ALA A 148 2.87 -38.43 25.56
CA ALA A 148 1.89 -37.51 26.13
C ALA A 148 1.92 -37.44 27.67
N LEU A 149 2.54 -38.43 28.33
CA LEU A 149 2.83 -38.43 29.77
C LEU A 149 4.30 -38.08 30.10
N GLY A 150 5.11 -37.69 29.12
CA GLY A 150 6.51 -37.29 29.29
C GLY A 150 7.50 -38.44 29.50
N GLY A 151 7.11 -39.69 29.22
CA GLY A 151 7.96 -40.86 29.36
C GLY A 151 8.78 -41.21 28.11
N THR A 152 9.75 -42.10 28.29
CA THR A 152 10.51 -42.74 27.21
C THR A 152 10.06 -44.19 26.99
N VAL A 153 10.14 -44.67 25.75
CA VAL A 153 9.76 -46.04 25.39
C VAL A 153 10.94 -46.99 25.66
N PRO A 154 10.75 -48.13 26.34
CA PRO A 154 11.80 -49.12 26.54
C PRO A 154 12.14 -49.85 25.22
N ALA A 155 13.42 -50.12 24.97
CA ALA A 155 13.85 -50.88 23.79
C ALA A 155 13.54 -52.39 23.95
N SER A 156 13.09 -53.02 22.87
CA SER A 156 12.80 -54.46 22.81
C SER A 156 14.09 -55.29 22.74
N GLY A 157 14.43 -55.99 23.81
CA GLY A 157 15.62 -56.86 23.87
C GLY A 157 15.34 -58.30 23.46
N GLY A 158 16.19 -58.86 22.58
CA GLY A 158 16.27 -60.31 22.38
C GLY A 158 16.85 -60.99 23.63
N GLY A 159 16.33 -62.17 23.99
CA GLY A 159 16.64 -62.82 25.28
C GLY A 159 17.87 -63.73 25.28
N GLY A 160 18.55 -63.81 26.44
CA GLY A 160 19.56 -64.85 26.69
C GLY A 160 20.46 -64.63 27.92
N GLY A 161 20.13 -65.29 29.04
CA GLY A 161 21.12 -65.72 30.05
C GLY A 161 21.32 -64.92 31.35
N GLY A 162 21.22 -65.63 32.48
CA GLY A 162 22.19 -65.51 33.59
C GLY A 162 22.01 -64.44 34.67
N GLU A 163 21.32 -64.81 35.76
CA GLU A 163 21.55 -64.48 37.19
C GLU A 163 22.35 -63.22 37.62
N GLY A 164 21.83 -62.43 38.59
CA GLY A 164 22.71 -61.47 39.30
C GLY A 164 22.08 -60.41 40.21
N ARG A 165 21.72 -60.79 41.45
CA ARG A 165 21.62 -59.97 42.70
C ARG A 165 21.01 -58.55 42.73
N ALA A 166 20.18 -58.40 43.75
CA ALA A 166 19.51 -57.22 44.28
C ALA A 166 20.37 -56.03 44.78
N PHE A 167 19.75 -54.84 44.72
CA PHE A 167 19.79 -53.69 45.66
C PHE A 167 21.09 -52.87 45.92
N ALA A 168 20.91 -51.55 45.71
CA ALA A 168 21.27 -50.42 46.59
C ALA A 168 22.46 -49.48 46.24
N ALA A 169 22.19 -48.19 46.52
CA ALA A 169 23.09 -47.08 46.88
C ALA A 169 24.21 -46.61 45.93
N ASP A 170 23.94 -45.47 45.28
CA ASP A 170 24.70 -44.21 45.43
C ASP A 170 26.24 -44.24 45.47
N ARG A 171 26.88 -43.67 44.42
CA ARG A 171 27.88 -42.59 44.54
C ARG A 171 28.41 -42.07 43.20
N SER A 172 28.58 -40.75 43.11
CA SER A 172 29.56 -40.06 42.25
C SER A 172 30.96 -40.12 42.94
N PRO A 173 32.13 -39.84 42.28
CA PRO A 173 32.32 -38.75 41.31
C PRO A 173 33.40 -38.91 40.18
N ALA A 174 33.33 -37.94 39.23
CA ALA A 174 34.42 -37.22 38.55
C ALA A 174 35.54 -37.89 37.72
N ALA A 175 35.91 -37.15 36.65
CA ALA A 175 37.25 -37.01 36.03
C ALA A 175 37.78 -38.17 35.14
N VAL A 176 38.56 -37.95 34.07
CA VAL A 176 38.96 -36.71 33.31
C VAL A 176 39.50 -37.10 31.91
N ALA A 177 39.45 -36.17 30.94
CA ALA A 177 40.20 -36.17 29.65
C ALA A 177 39.91 -37.28 28.60
N ALA A 178 40.18 -37.12 27.30
CA ALA A 178 40.34 -35.93 26.42
C ALA A 178 40.37 -36.39 24.93
N ALA A 179 40.65 -35.46 24.01
CA ALA A 179 41.06 -35.64 22.60
C ALA A 179 39.97 -35.96 21.55
N SER A 180 39.63 -34.92 20.78
CA SER A 180 39.74 -34.77 19.31
C SER A 180 39.64 -35.96 18.34
N ASP A 181 39.14 -35.81 17.11
CA ASP A 181 38.29 -34.78 16.46
C ASP A 181 37.96 -35.26 15.03
N GLU A 182 36.70 -35.49 14.65
CA GLU A 182 36.34 -35.69 13.24
C GLU A 182 34.84 -35.43 12.92
N ALA A 183 34.55 -35.03 11.67
CA ALA A 183 33.27 -34.49 11.20
C ALA A 183 32.07 -35.48 11.37
N ALA A 184 30.92 -35.14 11.95
CA ALA A 184 29.98 -34.01 11.81
C ALA A 184 28.86 -34.21 10.77
N ALA A 185 27.59 -34.25 11.23
CA ALA A 185 26.41 -33.84 10.43
C ALA A 185 25.14 -33.58 11.27
N ARG A 186 24.64 -32.33 11.21
CA ARG A 186 23.20 -31.93 11.26
C ARG A 186 22.32 -32.33 12.46
N ALA A 187 22.19 -31.37 13.37
CA ALA A 187 20.86 -30.81 13.72
C ALA A 187 20.92 -29.28 13.53
N LEU A 188 19.79 -28.62 13.19
CA LEU A 188 19.47 -27.19 13.43
C LEU A 188 18.11 -26.83 12.77
N PRO A 189 17.33 -25.88 13.33
CA PRO A 189 16.10 -25.34 12.72
C PRO A 189 16.39 -24.12 11.82
N LEU A 190 15.34 -23.57 11.18
CA LEU A 190 15.45 -22.41 10.30
C LEU A 190 14.89 -21.11 10.92
N LEU A 191 15.81 -20.26 11.39
CA LEU A 191 15.79 -18.82 11.17
C LEU A 191 17.15 -18.44 10.54
N PRO A 192 17.24 -17.36 9.74
CA PRO A 192 18.52 -16.90 9.23
C PRO A 192 19.42 -16.37 10.36
N ALA A 193 20.71 -16.70 10.32
CA ALA A 193 21.76 -16.05 11.11
C ALA A 193 22.01 -14.60 10.62
N GLY A 194 22.68 -13.70 11.34
CA GLY A 194 23.36 -13.77 12.64
C GLY A 194 23.59 -12.33 13.17
N ALA A 195 24.32 -12.07 14.26
CA ALA A 195 25.38 -12.83 14.91
C ALA A 195 25.24 -12.87 16.46
N GLY A 196 26.25 -13.40 17.16
CA GLY A 196 26.27 -13.53 18.64
C GLY A 196 26.29 -12.19 19.40
N GLY A 197 26.08 -12.14 20.72
CA GLY A 197 26.16 -13.21 21.71
C GLY A 197 27.59 -13.34 22.31
N GLY A 198 27.79 -13.48 23.61
CA GLY A 198 26.83 -13.37 24.73
C GLY A 198 27.35 -13.96 26.04
N SER A 199 27.00 -13.33 27.18
CA SER A 199 26.96 -13.87 28.57
C SER A 199 26.36 -12.75 29.44
N LEU A 200 25.39 -12.89 30.35
CA LEU A 200 25.14 -13.86 31.43
C LEU A 200 26.22 -13.81 32.55
N ALA A 201 25.89 -13.64 33.84
CA ALA A 201 24.59 -13.33 34.45
C ALA A 201 24.74 -12.69 35.86
N ALA A 202 23.63 -12.10 36.33
CA ALA A 202 23.21 -11.72 37.68
C ALA A 202 24.14 -11.93 38.91
N VAL A 203 24.13 -10.95 39.82
CA VAL A 203 23.47 -11.02 41.17
C VAL A 203 23.59 -9.67 41.91
N GLU A 204 22.53 -9.25 42.61
CA GLU A 204 22.44 -8.06 43.50
C GLU A 204 22.78 -8.44 44.98
N PRO A 205 22.88 -7.53 46.00
CA PRO A 205 22.50 -6.10 46.01
C PRO A 205 23.46 -5.09 46.73
N ALA A 206 23.11 -3.79 46.58
CA ALA A 206 23.19 -2.70 47.59
C ALA A 206 24.51 -2.00 47.99
N VAL A 207 24.29 -0.80 48.59
CA VAL A 207 25.19 0.08 49.39
C VAL A 207 26.16 1.02 48.64
N GLY A 208 25.97 2.34 48.83
CA GLY A 208 27.09 3.19 49.28
C GLY A 208 27.69 4.28 48.37
N ALA A 209 26.96 5.39 48.19
CA ALA A 209 27.46 6.79 48.30
C ALA A 209 28.79 7.30 47.66
N HIS A 210 28.65 8.49 47.02
CA HIS A 210 29.59 9.63 46.97
C HIS A 210 30.83 9.69 46.02
N ARG A 211 30.94 10.89 45.41
CA ARG A 211 32.14 11.75 45.16
C ARG A 211 33.02 11.56 43.90
N GLU A 212 32.96 12.60 43.06
CA GLU A 212 34.08 13.28 42.35
C GLU A 212 35.30 13.56 43.26
N PRO A 213 36.55 13.79 42.75
CA PRO A 213 36.84 14.74 41.66
C PRO A 213 38.08 14.52 40.74
N HIS A 214 38.29 15.52 39.87
CA HIS A 214 39.49 15.91 39.08
C HIS A 214 40.87 15.32 39.42
N ALA A 215 41.69 15.08 38.36
CA ALA A 215 43.02 15.68 38.16
C ALA A 215 43.59 15.38 36.75
N ALA A 216 44.69 16.04 36.36
CA ALA A 216 45.42 15.83 35.10
C ALA A 216 46.95 15.97 35.31
N LEU A 217 47.76 15.46 34.36
CA LEU A 217 49.21 15.66 34.05
C LEU A 217 49.67 14.36 33.32
N ALA A 218 50.32 14.28 32.14
CA ALA A 218 51.29 15.09 31.37
C ALA A 218 52.75 14.62 31.54
N ALA A 219 53.38 14.18 30.43
CA ALA A 219 54.81 13.90 30.33
C ALA A 219 55.34 13.99 28.87
N GLN A 220 56.51 14.61 28.73
CA GLN A 220 57.46 14.68 27.58
C GLN A 220 58.88 14.74 28.23
N PRO A 221 60.07 14.75 27.56
CA PRO A 221 60.45 15.26 26.21
C PRO A 221 61.28 14.20 25.40
N THR A 222 62.16 14.42 24.39
CA THR A 222 63.13 15.50 24.00
C THR A 222 63.54 15.50 22.51
N ALA A 223 63.80 16.70 21.95
CA ALA A 223 64.90 17.13 21.03
C ALA A 223 65.26 16.31 19.73
N ASP A 224 65.88 16.85 18.67
CA ASP A 224 66.51 18.17 18.44
C ASP A 224 66.64 18.56 16.92
N ALA A 225 67.09 19.79 16.66
CA ALA A 225 67.81 20.31 15.48
C ALA A 225 67.12 20.58 14.11
N THR A 226 67.52 21.71 13.51
CA THR A 226 67.37 22.20 12.11
C THR A 226 68.74 22.86 11.70
N PRO A 227 69.07 23.38 10.48
CA PRO A 227 68.28 24.31 9.64
C PRO A 227 68.55 24.40 8.09
N HIS A 228 67.88 25.38 7.46
CA HIS A 228 68.28 26.23 6.30
C HIS A 228 68.21 25.78 4.80
N ALA A 229 67.23 26.40 4.11
CA ALA A 229 67.37 27.38 3.00
C ALA A 229 67.63 26.95 1.53
N GLY A 230 66.93 27.63 0.60
CA GLY A 230 67.34 27.84 -0.80
C GLY A 230 66.22 27.75 -1.87
N GLY A 231 66.27 28.60 -2.91
CA GLY A 231 65.69 28.28 -4.23
C GLY A 231 64.54 29.17 -4.76
N ALA A 232 64.88 30.04 -5.72
CA ALA A 232 64.01 30.98 -6.44
C ALA A 232 62.90 30.38 -7.35
N ALA A 233 61.96 31.24 -7.77
CA ALA A 233 61.12 31.04 -8.97
C ALA A 233 61.89 31.48 -10.26
N PRO A 234 61.40 31.25 -11.51
CA PRO A 234 60.31 32.09 -12.04
C PRO A 234 59.37 31.50 -13.15
N ALA A 235 58.18 32.09 -13.25
CA ALA A 235 57.41 32.57 -14.42
C ALA A 235 57.31 31.83 -15.79
N ALA A 236 56.15 32.10 -16.46
CA ALA A 236 55.90 32.19 -17.92
C ALA A 236 55.82 30.89 -18.76
N ALA A 237 55.08 30.84 -19.88
CA ALA A 237 53.91 31.63 -20.34
C ALA A 237 53.20 30.97 -21.56
N ALA A 238 51.91 31.28 -21.73
CA ALA A 238 51.13 31.49 -22.97
C ALA A 238 51.08 30.47 -24.16
N ALA A 239 49.95 30.55 -24.88
CA ALA A 239 49.74 30.21 -26.32
C ALA A 239 49.82 28.71 -26.77
N SER A 240 49.28 28.31 -27.94
CA SER A 240 47.96 28.56 -28.59
C SER A 240 47.87 27.76 -29.90
N GLY A 241 46.73 27.10 -30.19
CA GLY A 241 46.50 26.35 -31.45
C GLY A 241 47.27 25.02 -31.55
N ALA A 242 47.00 24.12 -32.51
CA ALA A 242 45.90 24.04 -33.47
C ALA A 242 45.62 22.55 -33.81
N GLY A 243 44.62 22.25 -34.65
CA GLY A 243 44.37 20.87 -35.15
C GLY A 243 45.47 20.37 -36.12
N PRO A 244 45.42 19.11 -36.60
CA PRO A 244 44.29 18.68 -37.45
C PRO A 244 43.88 17.16 -37.40
N ALA A 245 42.87 16.84 -38.22
CA ALA A 245 42.57 15.54 -38.87
C ALA A 245 42.04 14.34 -38.03
N GLY A 246 41.04 13.64 -38.62
CA GLY A 246 40.58 12.29 -38.24
C GLY A 246 41.23 11.18 -39.12
N PRO A 247 40.60 9.99 -39.32
CA PRO A 247 39.21 9.86 -39.79
C PRO A 247 38.41 8.60 -39.29
N GLY A 248 37.18 8.39 -39.79
CA GLY A 248 36.49 7.08 -39.92
C GLY A 248 35.88 6.46 -38.64
N ARG A 249 34.60 6.65 -38.24
CA ARG A 249 33.30 6.43 -38.92
C ARG A 249 32.92 4.95 -39.18
N ARG A 250 32.06 4.37 -38.32
CA ARG A 250 30.85 3.52 -38.59
C ARG A 250 30.38 2.84 -37.28
N THR A 251 29.29 3.24 -36.64
CA THR A 251 27.85 2.92 -36.92
C THR A 251 27.44 1.45 -36.82
N SER A 252 26.69 1.10 -35.76
CA SER A 252 25.47 0.28 -35.84
C SER A 252 24.55 0.63 -34.66
N SER A 253 23.25 0.35 -34.77
CA SER A 253 22.24 0.77 -33.79
C SER A 253 21.20 -0.33 -33.52
N GLY A 254 21.14 -0.79 -32.26
CA GLY A 254 20.09 -1.70 -31.77
C GLY A 254 19.08 -0.94 -30.92
N GLY A 255 17.84 -0.77 -31.40
CA GLY A 255 16.80 -0.02 -30.71
C GLY A 255 15.77 -0.91 -30.00
N ILE A 256 15.59 -0.72 -28.69
CA ILE A 256 14.51 -1.35 -27.91
C ILE A 256 13.35 -0.35 -27.75
N LYS A 257 12.11 -0.82 -27.96
CA LYS A 257 10.91 0.03 -27.89
C LYS A 257 10.42 0.17 -26.45
N VAL A 258 10.19 1.41 -25.99
CA VAL A 258 9.51 1.71 -24.73
C VAL A 258 8.09 2.22 -25.01
N ALA A 259 7.12 1.79 -24.19
CA ALA A 259 5.70 2.14 -24.36
C ALA A 259 5.43 3.63 -24.06
N LYS A 260 4.47 4.23 -24.79
CA LYS A 260 4.10 5.64 -24.62
C LYS A 260 2.90 5.81 -23.70
N GLY A 261 2.97 6.83 -22.83
CA GLY A 261 1.82 7.40 -22.14
C GLY A 261 0.84 8.10 -23.12
N PHE A 262 -0.37 8.35 -22.64
CA PHE A 262 -1.54 8.58 -23.49
C PHE A 262 -1.69 10.04 -23.97
N PHE A 263 -0.92 10.42 -24.99
CA PHE A 263 -1.40 11.34 -26.05
C PHE A 263 -0.55 11.19 -27.31
N GLY A 264 -1.17 10.70 -28.38
CA GLY A 264 -0.52 10.49 -29.68
C GLY A 264 -1.47 10.81 -30.82
N GLN A 265 -1.61 12.08 -31.19
CA GLN A 265 -2.32 12.45 -32.41
C GLN A 265 -1.60 11.88 -33.64
N GLN A 266 -2.37 11.28 -34.55
CA GLN A 266 -1.88 10.82 -35.83
C GLN A 266 -1.49 12.02 -36.69
N LYS A 267 -0.23 12.08 -37.15
CA LYS A 267 0.17 13.04 -38.18
C LYS A 267 -0.38 12.60 -39.53
N SER A 268 -1.51 13.17 -39.94
CA SER A 268 -1.89 13.21 -41.35
C SER A 268 -0.78 13.92 -42.13
N LYS A 269 -0.20 13.26 -43.14
CA LYS A 269 0.71 13.93 -44.07
C LYS A 269 -0.13 14.91 -44.90
N LYS A 270 0.20 16.21 -44.86
CA LYS A 270 -0.20 17.13 -45.93
C LYS A 270 0.44 16.67 -47.25
N PRO A 271 -0.22 16.87 -48.40
CA PRO A 271 0.43 16.75 -49.70
C PRO A 271 1.49 17.85 -49.86
N SER A 272 2.49 17.59 -50.71
CA SER A 272 3.39 18.62 -51.23
C SER A 272 2.78 19.29 -52.45
N GLU A 273 2.91 20.60 -52.54
CA GLU A 273 2.59 21.40 -53.73
C GLU A 273 3.56 21.05 -54.88
N GLY A 274 3.22 21.27 -56.15
CA GLY A 274 1.98 21.82 -56.69
C GLY A 274 2.03 21.98 -58.21
N GLY A 275 1.05 22.70 -58.79
CA GLY A 275 1.03 23.04 -60.22
C GLY A 275 -0.25 23.77 -60.62
N ALA A 276 -0.11 24.97 -61.20
CA ALA A 276 -1.20 25.70 -61.85
C ALA A 276 -1.43 25.15 -63.29
N VAL A 277 -2.37 25.60 -64.13
CA VAL A 277 -2.57 26.98 -64.63
C VAL A 277 -3.98 27.17 -65.22
N ALA A 278 -4.62 28.29 -64.89
CA ALA A 278 -5.49 29.12 -65.75
C ALA A 278 -5.84 30.41 -64.96
N GLY A 279 -5.71 31.64 -65.48
CA GLY A 279 -5.13 32.11 -66.74
C GLY A 279 -4.86 33.63 -66.71
N ASP A 280 -4.34 34.18 -67.80
CA ASP A 280 -4.05 35.61 -68.10
C ASP A 280 -3.02 36.36 -67.22
N GLY A 281 -2.14 37.19 -67.83
CA GLY A 281 -1.16 37.98 -67.05
C GLY A 281 -0.05 38.78 -67.80
N SER A 282 0.44 38.31 -68.95
CA SER A 282 1.36 39.03 -69.88
C SER A 282 2.82 39.35 -69.45
N ALA A 283 3.78 38.92 -70.30
CA ALA A 283 5.12 39.49 -70.56
C ALA A 283 6.23 39.36 -69.48
N ALA A 284 7.53 39.18 -69.81
CA ALA A 284 8.22 39.15 -71.11
C ALA A 284 9.48 38.25 -71.15
N SER A 285 10.00 38.04 -72.38
CA SER A 285 11.36 37.58 -72.79
C SER A 285 11.76 36.10 -72.67
N ALA A 286 12.12 35.53 -73.85
CA ALA A 286 13.20 34.58 -74.19
C ALA A 286 13.59 33.40 -73.26
N SER A 287 13.99 32.20 -73.70
CA SER A 287 14.04 31.50 -75.02
C SER A 287 14.58 30.07 -74.75
N GLY A 288 14.36 28.99 -75.50
CA GLY A 288 13.61 28.74 -76.74
C GLY A 288 14.03 27.36 -77.32
N GLY A 289 13.12 26.64 -78.00
CA GLY A 289 13.35 25.29 -78.57
C GLY A 289 13.31 24.13 -77.56
N GLY A 290 13.02 22.88 -77.94
CA GLY A 290 12.55 22.35 -79.24
C GLY A 290 12.67 20.81 -79.33
N GLY A 291 11.72 20.14 -80.00
CA GLY A 291 11.67 18.66 -80.16
C GLY A 291 11.13 17.92 -78.91
N ALA A 292 10.21 16.95 -78.95
CA ALA A 292 9.51 16.20 -80.00
C ALA A 292 10.34 15.22 -80.86
N SER A 293 9.66 14.16 -81.35
CA SER A 293 10.16 12.99 -82.13
C SER A 293 10.91 11.93 -81.27
N THR A 294 10.44 10.68 -81.12
CA THR A 294 10.53 9.46 -81.98
C THR A 294 11.97 8.90 -82.12
N SER A 295 12.26 7.59 -82.32
CA SER A 295 11.47 6.42 -82.77
C SER A 295 12.16 5.08 -82.43
N GLY A 296 11.39 3.99 -82.35
CA GLY A 296 11.85 2.60 -82.57
C GLY A 296 12.45 1.86 -81.35
N GLY A 297 12.44 0.52 -81.28
CA GLY A 297 11.79 -0.46 -82.17
C GLY A 297 12.69 -1.65 -82.54
N GLY A 298 12.47 -2.82 -81.93
CA GLY A 298 13.20 -4.06 -82.23
C GLY A 298 12.64 -5.26 -81.43
N ALA A 299 12.61 -6.45 -82.05
CA ALA A 299 12.06 -7.69 -81.47
C ALA A 299 13.12 -8.43 -80.59
N SER A 300 12.88 -9.61 -79.97
CA SER A 300 11.82 -10.64 -80.07
C SER A 300 11.79 -11.57 -78.84
N THR A 301 10.67 -12.27 -78.60
CA THR A 301 10.50 -13.54 -77.81
C THR A 301 10.94 -13.57 -76.33
N SER A 302 10.29 -14.27 -75.39
CA SER A 302 9.03 -15.05 -75.32
C SER A 302 8.53 -14.99 -73.85
N GLY A 303 7.26 -14.69 -73.55
CA GLY A 303 6.15 -15.67 -73.42
C GLY A 303 6.18 -16.42 -72.08
N GLY A 304 5.16 -16.47 -71.21
CA GLY A 304 3.75 -15.99 -71.19
C GLY A 304 2.88 -16.99 -70.38
N GLY A 305 1.71 -16.72 -69.78
CA GLY A 305 0.94 -15.51 -69.40
C GLY A 305 0.42 -15.68 -67.94
N GLY A 306 -0.33 -14.79 -67.28
CA GLY A 306 -1.65 -14.25 -67.65
C GLY A 306 -2.76 -15.28 -67.43
N GLY A 307 -3.81 -15.13 -66.60
CA GLY A 307 -4.25 -14.06 -65.68
C GLY A 307 -5.76 -14.23 -65.38
N GLY A 308 -6.39 -13.33 -64.60
CA GLY A 308 -7.86 -13.15 -64.65
C GLY A 308 -8.75 -13.75 -63.54
N ALA A 309 -9.24 -12.84 -62.70
CA ALA A 309 -10.32 -12.87 -61.70
C ALA A 309 -11.58 -13.78 -61.84
N ALA A 310 -12.08 -14.18 -60.65
CA ALA A 310 -13.47 -14.08 -60.15
C ALA A 310 -14.51 -15.24 -60.24
N ALA A 311 -15.36 -15.25 -59.18
CA ALA A 311 -16.69 -15.88 -59.00
C ALA A 311 -16.79 -17.40 -58.71
N GLY A 312 -17.73 -17.76 -57.81
CA GLY A 312 -18.17 -19.15 -57.53
C GLY A 312 -18.00 -19.61 -56.06
N PRO A 313 -19.09 -19.85 -55.30
CA PRO A 313 -19.03 -20.47 -53.96
C PRO A 313 -19.39 -21.97 -53.96
N HIS A 314 -18.97 -22.73 -52.92
CA HIS A 314 -19.79 -23.67 -52.11
C HIS A 314 -18.94 -24.73 -51.35
N SER A 315 -19.32 -24.94 -50.07
CA SER A 315 -19.23 -26.15 -49.23
C SER A 315 -18.15 -27.26 -49.42
N SER A 316 -17.31 -27.39 -48.38
CA SER A 316 -17.05 -28.61 -47.56
C SER A 316 -16.20 -29.80 -48.04
N SER A 317 -15.37 -30.26 -47.08
CA SER A 317 -14.79 -31.61 -46.89
C SER A 317 -13.63 -32.07 -47.81
N GLY A 318 -12.81 -32.99 -47.30
CA GLY A 318 -11.70 -33.64 -48.02
C GLY A 318 -10.37 -33.66 -47.26
N SER A 319 -9.75 -34.84 -47.17
CA SER A 319 -8.44 -35.10 -46.55
C SER A 319 -7.57 -35.96 -47.49
N GLY A 320 -6.25 -35.82 -47.50
CA GLY A 320 -5.33 -36.79 -48.13
C GLY A 320 -3.98 -36.25 -48.63
N ASP A 321 -2.93 -36.57 -47.87
CA ASP A 321 -1.63 -37.17 -48.24
C ASP A 321 -0.65 -36.63 -49.33
N ASP A 322 0.63 -36.62 -48.90
CA ASP A 322 1.86 -37.17 -49.54
C ASP A 322 2.80 -36.43 -50.53
N GLY A 323 4.10 -36.79 -50.37
CA GLY A 323 5.28 -36.48 -51.21
C GLY A 323 6.04 -35.20 -50.83
N GLY A 324 7.38 -35.14 -50.73
CA GLY A 324 8.53 -36.06 -50.86
C GLY A 324 9.84 -35.22 -50.72
N GLY A 325 11.09 -35.71 -50.73
CA GLY A 325 11.68 -37.06 -50.81
C GLY A 325 13.09 -37.02 -51.45
N ASP A 326 14.14 -37.52 -50.76
CA ASP A 326 15.59 -37.59 -51.12
C ASP A 326 16.32 -38.41 -50.00
N VAL A 327 17.62 -38.80 -49.96
CA VAL A 327 18.70 -39.32 -50.89
C VAL A 327 20.05 -39.12 -50.15
N ASP A 328 21.08 -39.99 -50.03
CA ASP A 328 21.34 -41.46 -50.10
C ASP A 328 22.58 -41.72 -49.13
N ILE A 329 23.45 -42.75 -49.09
CA ILE A 329 23.79 -43.94 -49.90
C ILE A 329 24.59 -45.00 -49.05
N ASP A 330 25.03 -46.09 -49.70
CA ASP A 330 25.97 -47.19 -49.33
C ASP A 330 27.29 -46.81 -48.57
N CYS A 331 28.11 -47.69 -47.94
CA CYS A 331 28.20 -49.14 -47.61
C CYS A 331 29.40 -49.32 -46.60
N ALA A 332 29.86 -50.47 -46.03
CA ALA A 332 29.35 -51.80 -45.63
C ALA A 332 30.50 -52.61 -44.92
N ALA A 333 30.22 -53.83 -44.41
CA ALA A 333 31.18 -54.84 -43.86
C ALA A 333 31.95 -54.48 -42.55
N SER A 334 32.37 -55.41 -41.65
CA SER A 334 32.10 -56.87 -41.47
C SER A 334 32.49 -57.42 -40.06
N GLN A 335 31.96 -58.61 -39.71
CA GLN A 335 32.52 -59.67 -38.82
C GLN A 335 32.58 -59.56 -37.26
N ALA A 336 32.72 -60.76 -36.65
CA ALA A 336 32.86 -61.15 -35.21
C ALA A 336 31.63 -60.95 -34.28
N ALA A 337 30.79 -61.96 -33.93
CA ALA A 337 30.99 -63.25 -33.22
C ALA A 337 31.02 -63.10 -31.66
N ALA A 338 30.03 -63.57 -30.87
CA ALA A 338 29.63 -64.96 -30.50
C ALA A 338 30.49 -65.56 -29.34
N ARG A 339 30.04 -66.44 -28.42
CA ARG A 339 28.76 -67.09 -28.02
C ARG A 339 28.97 -67.89 -26.70
N SER A 340 27.89 -68.28 -25.97
CA SER A 340 27.81 -69.38 -24.93
C SER A 340 28.74 -69.29 -23.69
N GLY A 341 28.43 -69.75 -22.45
CA GLY A 341 27.58 -70.84 -21.92
C GLY A 341 28.47 -71.99 -21.37
N PRO A 342 28.05 -72.94 -20.49
CA PRO A 342 26.79 -73.13 -19.71
C PRO A 342 27.02 -73.39 -18.17
N GLY A 343 25.99 -73.76 -17.38
CA GLY A 343 26.17 -74.24 -15.98
C GLY A 343 24.88 -74.56 -15.16
N ALA A 344 24.68 -75.83 -14.80
CA ALA A 344 23.53 -76.46 -14.11
C ALA A 344 23.16 -75.91 -12.70
N ALA A 345 21.88 -75.67 -12.34
CA ALA A 345 20.86 -76.58 -11.71
C ALA A 345 20.83 -76.51 -10.15
N VAL A 346 19.79 -76.85 -9.36
CA VAL A 346 18.61 -77.76 -9.50
C VAL A 346 17.30 -77.22 -8.84
N ASN A 347 16.16 -77.69 -9.35
CA ASN A 347 14.72 -77.55 -9.02
C ASN A 347 14.17 -77.46 -7.56
N GLY A 348 12.93 -76.94 -7.42
CA GLY A 348 11.90 -77.34 -6.42
C GLY A 348 11.04 -76.18 -5.86
N ALA A 349 9.85 -75.81 -6.37
CA ALA A 349 8.52 -76.49 -6.35
C ALA A 349 7.79 -76.48 -4.96
N ALA A 350 6.48 -76.25 -4.79
CA ALA A 350 5.39 -75.73 -5.66
C ALA A 350 4.05 -75.53 -4.85
N LEU A 351 2.96 -75.13 -5.53
CA LEU A 351 1.51 -75.31 -5.22
C LEU A 351 0.69 -74.23 -4.43
N HIS A 352 -0.34 -73.70 -5.11
CA HIS A 352 -1.78 -73.52 -4.72
C HIS A 352 -2.18 -72.92 -3.34
N ASN A 353 -3.24 -72.10 -3.21
CA ASN A 353 -4.63 -72.41 -3.65
C ASN A 353 -5.54 -71.15 -3.85
N ARG A 354 -6.78 -71.35 -4.37
CA ARG A 354 -7.84 -70.33 -4.57
C ARG A 354 -8.85 -70.28 -3.40
N GLY A 355 -9.53 -69.14 -3.21
CA GLY A 355 -10.86 -69.12 -2.57
C GLY A 355 -11.43 -67.76 -2.13
N GLY A 356 -12.67 -67.44 -2.56
CA GLY A 356 -13.58 -66.53 -1.83
C GLY A 356 -13.61 -65.03 -2.20
N PRO A 357 -14.59 -64.56 -3.00
CA PRO A 357 -14.91 -63.12 -3.07
C PRO A 357 -15.68 -62.70 -1.81
N GLY A 358 -15.07 -61.89 -0.94
CA GLY A 358 -15.72 -61.35 0.26
C GLY A 358 -14.79 -61.07 1.45
N ALA A 359 -13.58 -61.65 1.47
CA ALA A 359 -12.56 -61.39 2.50
C ALA A 359 -11.51 -60.34 2.07
N VAL A 360 -11.71 -59.72 0.89
CA VAL A 360 -10.80 -58.71 0.34
C VAL A 360 -10.99 -57.38 1.09
N ASP A 361 -9.88 -56.87 1.60
CA ASP A 361 -9.59 -55.47 1.91
C ASP A 361 -10.24 -54.76 3.12
N VAL A 362 -10.95 -55.41 4.05
CA VAL A 362 -11.24 -54.75 5.36
C VAL A 362 -9.93 -54.46 6.14
N ALA A 363 -9.02 -55.43 6.19
CA ALA A 363 -7.70 -55.24 6.80
C ALA A 363 -6.81 -54.26 5.99
N ARG A 364 -6.97 -54.22 4.66
CA ARG A 364 -6.20 -53.35 3.77
C ARG A 364 -6.69 -51.90 3.81
N MET A 365 -8.00 -51.67 3.84
CA MET A 365 -8.58 -50.34 4.11
C MET A 365 -8.17 -49.81 5.49
N LEU A 366 -8.07 -50.67 6.51
CA LEU A 366 -7.50 -50.27 7.80
C LEU A 366 -6.02 -49.87 7.66
N HIS A 367 -5.21 -50.65 6.95
CA HIS A 367 -3.82 -50.31 6.63
C HIS A 367 -3.71 -48.98 5.86
N HIS A 368 -4.53 -48.77 4.83
CA HIS A 368 -4.60 -47.50 4.08
C HIS A 368 -5.00 -46.33 4.98
N SER A 369 -6.02 -46.48 5.85
CA SER A 369 -6.45 -45.42 6.75
C SER A 369 -5.36 -45.00 7.75
N ASN A 370 -4.54 -45.97 8.20
CA ASN A 370 -3.37 -45.73 9.02
C ASN A 370 -2.25 -45.05 8.21
N ALA A 371 -2.00 -45.48 6.97
CA ALA A 371 -1.00 -44.87 6.08
C ALA A 371 -1.36 -43.42 5.70
N ILE A 372 -2.64 -43.12 5.44
CA ILE A 372 -3.15 -41.76 5.18
C ILE A 372 -3.00 -40.90 6.44
N SER A 373 -3.33 -41.43 7.63
CA SER A 373 -3.17 -40.70 8.89
C SER A 373 -1.70 -40.40 9.21
N LEU A 374 -0.80 -41.36 8.94
CA LEU A 374 0.64 -41.18 9.04
C LEU A 374 1.14 -40.13 8.03
N ALA A 375 0.68 -40.17 6.78
CA ALA A 375 1.04 -39.21 5.76
C ALA A 375 0.55 -37.79 6.09
N VAL A 376 -0.65 -37.62 6.65
CA VAL A 376 -1.15 -36.33 7.16
C VAL A 376 -0.30 -35.82 8.32
N SER A 377 0.10 -36.71 9.24
CA SER A 377 1.04 -36.37 10.32
C SER A 377 2.42 -35.95 9.76
N GLN A 378 2.92 -36.63 8.74
CA GLN A 378 4.15 -36.29 8.03
C GLN A 378 4.06 -34.95 7.27
N ILE A 379 2.92 -34.63 6.64
CA ILE A 379 2.66 -33.31 6.03
C ILE A 379 2.76 -32.21 7.09
N ASN A 380 2.10 -32.40 8.23
CA ASN A 380 2.15 -31.47 9.36
C ASN A 380 3.57 -31.33 9.96
N ALA A 381 4.39 -32.39 9.86
CA ALA A 381 5.80 -32.39 10.25
C ALA A 381 6.77 -31.94 9.13
N GLY A 382 6.28 -31.48 7.97
CA GLY A 382 7.10 -31.03 6.85
C GLY A 382 7.80 -32.13 6.03
N LYS A 383 7.53 -33.41 6.33
CA LYS A 383 8.06 -34.60 5.63
C LYS A 383 7.29 -34.89 4.32
N LEU A 384 7.19 -33.88 3.46
CA LEU A 384 6.29 -33.87 2.31
C LEU A 384 6.59 -34.97 1.26
N SER A 385 7.85 -35.35 1.08
CA SER A 385 8.27 -36.40 0.15
C SER A 385 7.92 -37.81 0.64
N GLU A 386 8.15 -38.08 1.93
CA GLU A 386 7.76 -39.33 2.60
C GLU A 386 6.23 -39.49 2.55
N ALA A 387 5.50 -38.42 2.89
CA ALA A 387 4.05 -38.41 2.85
C ALA A 387 3.51 -38.65 1.44
N ARG A 388 4.10 -38.02 0.42
CA ARG A 388 3.70 -38.24 -0.97
C ARG A 388 3.94 -39.69 -1.40
N GLY A 389 5.05 -40.30 -1.00
CA GLY A 389 5.34 -41.72 -1.29
C GLY A 389 4.27 -42.66 -0.72
N LEU A 390 3.96 -42.54 0.57
CA LEU A 390 2.90 -43.33 1.21
C LEU A 390 1.52 -43.12 0.55
N LEU A 391 1.23 -41.90 0.10
CA LEU A 391 -0.02 -41.58 -0.59
C LEU A 391 -0.04 -42.04 -2.05
N ASP A 392 1.12 -42.07 -2.72
CA ASP A 392 1.28 -42.65 -4.06
C ASP A 392 1.08 -44.18 -4.01
N GLU A 393 1.55 -44.86 -2.96
CA GLU A 393 1.28 -46.28 -2.69
C GLU A 393 -0.22 -46.55 -2.43
N VAL A 394 -0.85 -45.80 -1.52
CA VAL A 394 -2.30 -45.93 -1.25
C VAL A 394 -3.15 -45.67 -2.50
N LEU A 395 -2.80 -44.66 -3.31
CA LEU A 395 -3.54 -44.32 -4.54
C LEU A 395 -3.21 -45.23 -5.74
N ALA A 396 -2.18 -46.08 -5.66
CA ALA A 396 -1.97 -47.16 -6.62
C ALA A 396 -2.95 -48.33 -6.38
N GLU A 397 -3.34 -48.58 -5.12
CA GLU A 397 -4.29 -49.63 -4.75
C GLU A 397 -5.74 -49.13 -4.71
N CYS A 398 -5.99 -47.89 -4.29
CA CYS A 398 -7.30 -47.27 -4.20
C CYS A 398 -7.34 -45.89 -4.89
N PRO A 399 -7.40 -45.83 -6.24
CA PRO A 399 -7.18 -44.58 -7.00
C PRO A 399 -8.16 -43.44 -6.76
N GLU A 400 -9.33 -43.70 -6.18
CA GLU A 400 -10.37 -42.70 -5.90
C GLU A 400 -10.62 -42.47 -4.40
N GLU A 401 -9.73 -42.95 -3.52
CA GLU A 401 -9.83 -42.68 -2.06
C GLU A 401 -9.72 -41.18 -1.76
N LEU A 402 -10.83 -40.58 -1.32
CA LEU A 402 -10.99 -39.15 -1.11
C LEU A 402 -9.93 -38.57 -0.14
N SER A 403 -9.70 -39.25 0.98
CA SER A 403 -8.79 -38.79 2.03
C SER A 403 -7.35 -38.79 1.54
N ALA A 404 -6.98 -39.82 0.76
CA ALA A 404 -5.65 -39.92 0.15
C ALA A 404 -5.45 -38.88 -0.96
N ARG A 405 -6.46 -38.63 -1.81
CA ARG A 405 -6.42 -37.57 -2.83
C ARG A 405 -6.25 -36.19 -2.22
N VAL A 406 -7.05 -35.84 -1.21
CA VAL A 406 -6.96 -34.52 -0.54
C VAL A 406 -5.63 -34.34 0.20
N ALA A 407 -5.13 -35.39 0.85
CA ALA A 407 -3.80 -35.37 1.46
C ALA A 407 -2.69 -35.22 0.41
N ARG A 408 -2.74 -35.95 -0.71
CA ARG A 408 -1.69 -35.90 -1.75
C ARG A 408 -1.70 -34.57 -2.49
N GLY A 409 -2.88 -34.06 -2.84
CA GLY A 409 -3.00 -32.72 -3.43
C GLY A 409 -2.43 -31.63 -2.50
N THR A 410 -2.64 -31.77 -1.18
CA THR A 410 -2.05 -30.87 -0.19
C THR A 410 -0.52 -31.00 -0.14
N ALA A 411 0.02 -32.22 -0.14
CA ALA A 411 1.47 -32.45 -0.18
C ALA A 411 2.12 -31.90 -1.47
N ARG A 412 1.50 -32.15 -2.63
CA ARG A 412 1.91 -31.63 -3.94
C ARG A 412 1.92 -30.10 -3.97
N ALA A 413 0.86 -29.45 -3.47
CA ALA A 413 0.78 -27.99 -3.40
C ALA A 413 1.91 -27.38 -2.54
N LEU A 414 2.21 -27.98 -1.39
CA LEU A 414 3.32 -27.57 -0.52
C LEU A 414 4.70 -27.82 -1.17
N LEU A 415 4.83 -28.89 -1.96
CA LEU A 415 6.00 -29.18 -2.82
C LEU A 415 6.09 -28.29 -4.08
N ARG A 416 5.17 -27.34 -4.27
CA ARG A 416 5.01 -26.48 -5.46
C ARG A 416 4.59 -27.19 -6.76
N ASP A 417 4.23 -28.47 -6.68
CA ASP A 417 3.48 -29.16 -7.74
C ASP A 417 2.00 -28.74 -7.67
N LEU A 418 1.72 -27.52 -8.13
CA LEU A 418 0.38 -26.95 -8.09
C LEU A 418 -0.55 -27.56 -9.14
N ALA A 419 0.00 -28.04 -10.27
CA ALA A 419 -0.78 -28.69 -11.32
C ALA A 419 -1.26 -30.09 -10.86
N GLY A 420 -0.33 -30.94 -10.38
CA GLY A 420 -0.67 -32.24 -9.82
C GLY A 420 -1.52 -32.14 -8.54
N ALA A 421 -1.50 -30.99 -7.84
CA ALA A 421 -2.44 -30.72 -6.76
C ALA A 421 -3.86 -30.45 -7.28
N VAL A 422 -4.03 -29.62 -8.32
CA VAL A 422 -5.35 -29.39 -8.94
C VAL A 422 -5.94 -30.69 -9.49
N GLU A 423 -5.14 -31.55 -10.13
CA GLU A 423 -5.57 -32.88 -10.59
C GLU A 423 -6.13 -33.76 -9.45
N ASP A 424 -5.44 -33.81 -8.30
CA ASP A 424 -5.90 -34.59 -7.15
C ASP A 424 -7.17 -34.01 -6.53
N PHE A 425 -7.32 -32.69 -6.49
CA PHE A 425 -8.56 -32.05 -6.03
C PHE A 425 -9.71 -32.17 -7.06
N ASP A 426 -9.43 -32.20 -8.37
CA ASP A 426 -10.42 -32.48 -9.40
C ASP A 426 -11.01 -33.90 -9.27
N VAL A 427 -10.17 -34.90 -8.94
CA VAL A 427 -10.65 -36.25 -8.59
C VAL A 427 -11.43 -36.22 -7.27
N ALA A 428 -10.92 -35.56 -6.23
CA ALA A 428 -11.61 -35.47 -4.94
C ALA A 428 -13.01 -34.84 -5.05
N ILE A 429 -13.17 -33.80 -5.88
CA ILE A 429 -14.45 -33.14 -6.15
C ILE A 429 -15.39 -34.01 -7.00
N ARG A 430 -14.86 -34.86 -7.89
CA ARG A 430 -15.66 -35.84 -8.63
C ARG A 430 -16.20 -36.95 -7.72
N VAL A 431 -15.39 -37.39 -6.75
CA VAL A 431 -15.74 -38.46 -5.79
C VAL A 431 -16.76 -37.99 -4.75
N GLU A 432 -16.55 -36.82 -4.13
CA GLU A 432 -17.53 -36.23 -3.21
C GLU A 432 -17.69 -34.71 -3.46
N PRO A 433 -18.64 -34.31 -4.33
CA PRO A 433 -18.92 -32.91 -4.64
C PRO A 433 -19.33 -32.06 -3.43
N ARG A 434 -19.80 -32.68 -2.33
CA ARG A 434 -20.21 -32.01 -1.09
C ARG A 434 -19.08 -31.82 -0.08
N PHE A 435 -17.86 -32.28 -0.37
CA PHE A 435 -16.72 -32.03 0.51
C PHE A 435 -16.06 -30.67 0.19
N ALA A 436 -16.54 -29.63 0.88
CA ALA A 436 -16.18 -28.23 0.61
C ALA A 436 -14.66 -27.93 0.70
N ASP A 437 -13.91 -28.68 1.51
CA ASP A 437 -12.47 -28.44 1.68
C ASP A 437 -11.67 -28.79 0.40
N SER A 438 -12.14 -29.74 -0.43
CA SER A 438 -11.56 -29.98 -1.76
C SER A 438 -11.74 -28.78 -2.68
N TRP A 439 -12.93 -28.15 -2.68
CA TRP A 439 -13.18 -26.93 -3.44
C TRP A 439 -12.29 -25.77 -2.94
N LYS A 440 -12.20 -25.57 -1.63
CA LYS A 440 -11.33 -24.54 -1.02
C LYS A 440 -9.86 -24.73 -1.42
N ARG A 441 -9.34 -25.95 -1.31
CA ARG A 441 -7.94 -26.28 -1.67
C ARG A 441 -7.66 -26.18 -3.17
N ARG A 442 -8.61 -26.59 -4.04
CA ARG A 442 -8.48 -26.40 -5.49
C ARG A 442 -8.42 -24.91 -5.85
N GLY A 443 -9.26 -24.10 -5.21
CA GLY A 443 -9.23 -22.65 -5.37
C GLY A 443 -7.89 -22.03 -4.93
N GLN A 444 -7.34 -22.46 -3.79
CA GLN A 444 -6.00 -22.03 -3.33
C GLN A 444 -4.89 -22.44 -4.32
N ALA A 445 -4.95 -23.66 -4.88
CA ALA A 445 -3.97 -24.12 -5.87
C ALA A 445 -4.09 -23.36 -7.22
N ARG A 446 -5.30 -23.11 -7.71
CA ARG A 446 -5.57 -22.28 -8.90
C ARG A 446 -5.11 -20.83 -8.72
N SER A 447 -5.36 -20.23 -7.55
CA SER A 447 -4.86 -18.91 -7.14
C SER A 447 -3.33 -18.80 -7.19
N ALA A 448 -2.63 -19.88 -6.84
CA ALA A 448 -1.18 -19.98 -6.89
C ALA A 448 -0.63 -20.22 -8.31
N LEU A 449 -1.39 -20.90 -9.18
CA LEU A 449 -1.11 -21.02 -10.63
C LEU A 449 -1.39 -19.73 -11.42
N GLY A 450 -2.20 -18.82 -10.86
CA GLY A 450 -2.61 -17.56 -11.50
C GLY A 450 -4.02 -17.59 -12.13
N ASP A 451 -4.71 -18.73 -12.08
CA ASP A 451 -6.13 -18.83 -12.41
C ASP A 451 -6.98 -18.24 -11.27
N ALA A 452 -7.16 -16.92 -11.31
CA ALA A 452 -7.92 -16.18 -10.31
C ALA A 452 -9.44 -16.38 -10.44
N ASP A 453 -9.96 -16.56 -11.66
CA ASP A 453 -11.40 -16.67 -11.90
C ASP A 453 -11.91 -18.09 -11.54
N GLY A 454 -11.17 -19.14 -11.88
CA GLY A 454 -11.43 -20.50 -11.41
C GLY A 454 -11.26 -20.62 -9.89
N ALA A 455 -10.29 -19.91 -9.30
CA ALA A 455 -10.13 -19.85 -7.84
C ALA A 455 -11.31 -19.19 -7.12
N LEU A 456 -11.80 -18.05 -7.63
CA LEU A 456 -12.97 -17.35 -7.08
C LEU A 456 -14.25 -18.20 -7.22
N SER A 457 -14.40 -18.91 -8.34
CA SER A 457 -15.51 -19.85 -8.55
C SER A 457 -15.49 -21.00 -7.54
N ASP A 458 -14.33 -21.61 -7.32
CA ASP A 458 -14.15 -22.71 -6.38
C ASP A 458 -14.36 -22.30 -4.92
N LEU A 459 -13.87 -21.13 -4.51
CA LEU A 459 -14.06 -20.60 -3.16
C LEU A 459 -15.52 -20.20 -2.90
N ALA A 460 -16.21 -19.64 -3.90
CA ALA A 460 -17.66 -19.39 -3.82
C ALA A 460 -18.45 -20.70 -3.69
N LYS A 461 -18.07 -21.75 -4.44
CA LYS A 461 -18.70 -23.07 -4.32
C LYS A 461 -18.43 -23.72 -2.97
N ALA A 462 -17.21 -23.60 -2.43
CA ALA A 462 -16.90 -24.07 -1.08
C ALA A 462 -17.82 -23.42 -0.02
N ALA A 463 -18.03 -22.10 -0.09
CA ALA A 463 -18.90 -21.38 0.83
C ALA A 463 -20.39 -21.78 0.69
N GLU A 464 -20.87 -22.03 -0.53
CA GLU A 464 -22.22 -22.55 -0.79
C GLU A 464 -22.41 -23.96 -0.22
N VAL A 465 -21.45 -24.86 -0.46
CA VAL A 465 -21.50 -26.24 0.03
C VAL A 465 -21.47 -26.29 1.56
N LEU A 466 -20.60 -25.52 2.22
CA LEU A 466 -20.56 -25.40 3.69
C LEU A 466 -21.91 -24.97 4.28
N LEU A 467 -22.59 -24.01 3.64
CA LEU A 467 -23.92 -23.57 4.07
C LEU A 467 -24.95 -24.70 3.96
N ALA A 468 -24.89 -25.49 2.88
CA ALA A 468 -25.81 -26.58 2.58
C ALA A 468 -25.57 -27.86 3.41
N THR A 469 -24.33 -28.13 3.85
CA THR A 469 -23.98 -29.36 4.59
C THR A 469 -23.99 -29.19 6.11
N GLU A 470 -23.58 -28.03 6.63
CA GLU A 470 -23.41 -27.79 8.07
C GLU A 470 -24.44 -26.81 8.67
N GLY A 471 -25.16 -26.06 7.82
CA GLY A 471 -26.12 -25.03 8.24
C GLY A 471 -25.46 -23.74 8.71
N GLU A 472 -26.23 -22.65 8.77
CA GLU A 472 -25.72 -21.28 8.90
C GLU A 472 -24.72 -21.08 10.05
N ALA A 473 -25.11 -21.44 11.28
CA ALA A 473 -24.34 -21.12 12.49
C ALA A 473 -23.04 -21.93 12.63
N ARG A 474 -23.05 -23.22 12.25
CA ARG A 474 -21.85 -24.09 12.35
C ARG A 474 -20.83 -23.76 11.26
N SER A 475 -21.31 -23.55 10.04
CA SER A 475 -20.47 -23.24 8.88
C SER A 475 -19.86 -21.84 8.89
N ALA A 476 -20.31 -20.93 9.77
CA ALA A 476 -19.95 -19.51 9.70
C ALA A 476 -18.44 -19.24 9.70
N PRO A 477 -17.59 -19.86 10.56
CA PRO A 477 -16.14 -19.63 10.52
C PRO A 477 -15.49 -20.15 9.23
N ALA A 478 -15.87 -21.35 8.78
CA ALA A 478 -15.34 -21.93 7.54
C ALA A 478 -15.76 -21.12 6.29
N ARG A 479 -16.97 -20.55 6.30
CA ARG A 479 -17.41 -19.60 5.26
C ARG A 479 -16.68 -18.25 5.37
N ALA A 480 -16.34 -17.79 6.57
CA ALA A 480 -15.53 -16.60 6.78
C ALA A 480 -14.11 -16.76 6.17
N GLU A 481 -13.49 -17.94 6.29
CA GLU A 481 -12.24 -18.28 5.58
C GLU A 481 -12.40 -18.14 4.05
N CYS A 482 -13.45 -18.76 3.48
CA CYS A 482 -13.69 -18.68 2.04
C CYS A 482 -13.90 -17.24 1.55
N HIS A 483 -14.65 -16.42 2.30
CA HIS A 483 -14.82 -14.99 1.98
C HIS A 483 -13.52 -14.19 2.18
N PHE A 484 -12.70 -14.51 3.19
CA PHE A 484 -11.39 -13.89 3.36
C PHE A 484 -10.45 -14.17 2.18
N GLU A 485 -10.39 -15.41 1.70
CA GLU A 485 -9.59 -15.81 0.53
C GLU A 485 -10.08 -15.13 -0.76
N CYS A 486 -11.40 -15.06 -0.99
CA CYS A 486 -11.97 -14.26 -2.07
C CYS A 486 -11.61 -12.77 -1.96
N GLY A 487 -11.62 -12.23 -0.74
CA GLY A 487 -11.18 -10.86 -0.45
C GLY A 487 -9.70 -10.64 -0.81
N ALA A 488 -8.83 -11.58 -0.42
CA ALA A 488 -7.40 -11.54 -0.69
C ALA A 488 -7.10 -11.64 -2.20
N LEU A 489 -7.82 -12.50 -2.93
CA LEU A 489 -7.77 -12.59 -4.40
C LEU A 489 -8.20 -11.28 -5.08
N HIS A 490 -9.33 -10.70 -4.67
CA HIS A 490 -9.77 -9.42 -5.22
C HIS A 490 -8.81 -8.27 -4.87
N HIS A 491 -8.19 -8.28 -3.69
CA HIS A 491 -7.15 -7.32 -3.30
C HIS A 491 -5.87 -7.48 -4.14
N LYS A 492 -5.39 -8.71 -4.35
CA LYS A 492 -4.27 -9.04 -5.26
C LYS A 492 -4.53 -8.53 -6.69
N ASN A 493 -5.77 -8.65 -7.15
CA ASN A 493 -6.24 -8.16 -8.45
C ASN A 493 -6.63 -6.66 -8.46
N ARG A 494 -6.46 -5.94 -7.34
CA ARG A 494 -6.77 -4.51 -7.15
C ARG A 494 -8.25 -4.08 -7.33
N ASP A 495 -9.21 -5.02 -7.27
CA ASP A 495 -10.64 -4.68 -7.16
C ASP A 495 -11.01 -4.50 -5.67
N TYR A 496 -10.58 -3.38 -5.09
CA TYR A 496 -10.76 -3.05 -3.68
C TYR A 496 -12.25 -3.02 -3.27
N ARG A 497 -13.17 -2.72 -4.20
CA ARG A 497 -14.62 -2.72 -3.96
C ARG A 497 -15.22 -4.12 -3.91
N ARG A 498 -14.69 -5.12 -4.64
CA ARG A 498 -15.04 -6.53 -4.38
C ARG A 498 -14.37 -7.01 -3.11
N ALA A 499 -13.06 -6.77 -2.95
CA ALA A 499 -12.30 -7.19 -1.78
C ALA A 499 -12.93 -6.75 -0.46
N ALA A 500 -13.26 -5.46 -0.30
CA ALA A 500 -13.90 -4.94 0.91
C ALA A 500 -15.27 -5.57 1.20
N ARG A 501 -16.04 -5.99 0.18
CA ARG A 501 -17.34 -6.67 0.39
C ARG A 501 -17.16 -8.11 0.87
N GLU A 502 -16.17 -8.81 0.36
CA GLU A 502 -15.87 -10.17 0.84
C GLU A 502 -15.23 -10.13 2.23
N PHE A 503 -14.36 -9.16 2.54
CA PHE A 503 -13.87 -8.95 3.90
C PHE A 503 -14.98 -8.51 4.87
N GLU A 504 -15.95 -7.68 4.44
CA GLU A 504 -17.14 -7.35 5.26
C GLU A 504 -18.01 -8.58 5.53
N ARG A 505 -18.16 -9.51 4.56
CA ARG A 505 -18.80 -10.80 4.82
C ARG A 505 -17.99 -11.64 5.81
N ALA A 506 -16.68 -11.75 5.63
CA ALA A 506 -15.81 -12.50 6.53
C ALA A 506 -15.92 -11.98 7.98
N THR A 507 -15.81 -10.66 8.20
CA THR A 507 -15.94 -10.07 9.55
C THR A 507 -17.36 -10.11 10.11
N SER A 508 -18.40 -10.26 9.28
CA SER A 508 -19.78 -10.49 9.73
C SER A 508 -20.07 -11.93 10.16
N LEU A 509 -19.30 -12.89 9.63
CA LEU A 509 -19.41 -14.32 9.95
C LEU A 509 -18.46 -14.74 11.08
N ASP A 510 -17.25 -14.15 11.11
CA ASP A 510 -16.29 -14.24 12.20
C ASP A 510 -15.78 -12.83 12.56
N GLY A 511 -16.41 -12.23 13.57
CA GLY A 511 -16.03 -10.93 14.10
C GLY A 511 -14.69 -10.91 14.88
N SER A 512 -14.05 -12.06 15.09
CA SER A 512 -12.77 -12.20 15.79
C SER A 512 -11.53 -12.21 14.88
N ASN A 513 -11.72 -12.33 13.56
CA ASN A 513 -10.62 -12.41 12.59
C ASN A 513 -9.90 -11.05 12.41
N VAL A 514 -8.82 -10.87 13.19
CA VAL A 514 -7.92 -9.69 13.16
C VAL A 514 -7.45 -9.35 11.74
N GLN A 515 -7.10 -10.37 10.93
CA GLN A 515 -6.57 -10.16 9.59
C GLN A 515 -7.66 -9.72 8.61
N ALA A 516 -8.88 -10.24 8.73
CA ALA A 516 -10.02 -9.75 7.95
C ALA A 516 -10.34 -8.27 8.26
N TRP A 517 -10.26 -7.85 9.53
CA TRP A 517 -10.41 -6.45 9.92
C TRP A 517 -9.27 -5.56 9.39
N ASN A 518 -8.01 -5.99 9.48
CA ASN A 518 -6.87 -5.26 8.92
C ASN A 518 -6.96 -5.11 7.38
N MET A 519 -7.28 -6.20 6.66
CA MET A 519 -7.43 -6.19 5.20
C MET A 519 -8.66 -5.41 4.73
N LEU A 520 -9.77 -5.42 5.49
CA LEU A 520 -10.90 -4.53 5.27
C LEU A 520 -10.48 -3.06 5.42
N GLY A 521 -9.70 -2.77 6.46
CA GLY A 521 -9.10 -1.46 6.70
C GLY A 521 -8.31 -0.96 5.50
N LEU A 522 -7.41 -1.81 4.99
CA LEU A 522 -6.57 -1.55 3.82
C LEU A 522 -7.42 -1.27 2.57
N CYS A 523 -8.38 -2.14 2.25
CA CYS A 523 -9.26 -1.94 1.09
C CYS A 523 -10.12 -0.67 1.21
N ARG A 524 -10.61 -0.35 2.41
CA ARG A 524 -11.37 0.89 2.66
C ARG A 524 -10.50 2.14 2.48
N VAL A 525 -9.24 2.14 2.95
CA VAL A 525 -8.27 3.22 2.67
C VAL A 525 -7.94 3.31 1.17
N SER A 526 -7.72 2.19 0.46
CA SER A 526 -7.47 2.20 -0.99
C SER A 526 -8.63 2.75 -1.82
N MET A 527 -9.87 2.63 -1.34
CA MET A 527 -11.06 3.31 -1.91
C MET A 527 -11.22 4.78 -1.48
N GLY A 528 -10.30 5.33 -0.68
CA GLY A 528 -10.40 6.67 -0.10
C GLY A 528 -11.47 6.80 1.00
N ASP A 529 -11.98 5.68 1.52
CA ASP A 529 -13.01 5.59 2.55
C ASP A 529 -12.40 5.56 3.96
N ILE A 530 -11.43 6.47 4.19
CA ILE A 530 -10.45 6.41 5.29
C ILE A 530 -11.08 6.22 6.66
N ARG A 531 -12.20 6.88 6.99
CA ARG A 531 -12.86 6.74 8.30
C ARG A 531 -13.29 5.30 8.59
N ARG A 532 -13.86 4.60 7.61
CA ARG A 532 -14.20 3.18 7.77
C ARG A 532 -12.96 2.30 7.80
N GLY A 533 -11.89 2.71 7.11
CA GLY A 533 -10.59 2.06 7.19
C GLY A 533 -9.98 2.14 8.61
N VAL A 534 -9.95 3.35 9.17
CA VAL A 534 -9.51 3.65 10.54
C VAL A 534 -10.30 2.83 11.55
N SER A 535 -11.64 2.82 11.50
CA SER A 535 -12.45 2.02 12.43
C SER A 535 -12.25 0.50 12.28
N ALA A 536 -11.91 0.01 11.09
CA ALA A 536 -11.55 -1.40 10.90
C ALA A 536 -10.17 -1.75 11.49
N TYR A 537 -9.17 -0.84 11.41
CA TYR A 537 -7.89 -1.02 12.11
C TYR A 537 -8.03 -0.86 13.63
N GLU A 538 -8.82 0.12 14.10
CA GLU A 538 -9.18 0.28 15.52
C GLU A 538 -9.79 -1.04 16.04
N ARG A 539 -10.72 -1.66 15.29
CA ARG A 539 -11.30 -2.97 15.63
C ARG A 539 -10.30 -4.14 15.58
N ALA A 540 -9.37 -4.16 14.62
CA ALA A 540 -8.31 -5.18 14.59
C ALA A 540 -7.40 -5.09 15.84
N LEU A 541 -7.13 -3.87 16.32
CA LEU A 541 -6.30 -3.60 17.49
C LEU A 541 -7.04 -3.81 18.83
N GLU A 542 -8.36 -3.66 18.87
CA GLU A 542 -9.19 -4.12 20.00
C GLU A 542 -9.10 -5.64 20.20
N LEU A 543 -9.01 -6.40 19.11
CA LEU A 543 -8.91 -7.86 19.13
C LEU A 543 -7.49 -8.36 19.41
N ALA A 544 -6.46 -7.69 18.86
CA ALA A 544 -5.06 -8.04 19.08
C ALA A 544 -4.16 -6.78 19.13
N PRO A 545 -3.95 -6.19 20.33
CA PRO A 545 -3.20 -4.94 20.50
C PRO A 545 -1.74 -4.98 20.02
N GLU A 546 -1.11 -6.15 19.96
CA GLU A 546 0.29 -6.30 19.52
C GLU A 546 0.46 -6.38 17.99
N THR A 547 -0.62 -6.20 17.22
CA THR A 547 -0.60 -6.28 15.75
C THR A 547 0.11 -5.06 15.14
N ARG A 548 1.45 -5.10 15.09
CA ARG A 548 2.32 -4.00 14.63
C ARG A 548 1.97 -3.49 13.22
N GLU A 549 1.51 -4.37 12.33
CA GLU A 549 1.06 -3.97 10.99
C GLU A 549 -0.18 -3.07 11.05
N ALA A 550 -1.19 -3.45 11.85
CA ALA A 550 -2.41 -2.66 12.03
C ALA A 550 -2.10 -1.30 12.69
N TRP A 551 -1.12 -1.20 13.60
CA TRP A 551 -0.63 0.10 14.11
C TRP A 551 0.00 0.97 13.02
N LEU A 552 0.76 0.39 12.09
CA LEU A 552 1.39 1.13 10.98
C LEU A 552 0.34 1.62 9.99
N ASN A 553 -0.60 0.73 9.63
CA ASN A 553 -1.70 1.01 8.72
C ASN A 553 -2.66 2.07 9.31
N LEU A 554 -2.99 1.96 10.61
CA LEU A 554 -3.73 2.98 11.36
C LEU A 554 -2.98 4.31 11.41
N GLY A 555 -1.67 4.29 11.69
CA GLY A 555 -0.85 5.50 11.73
C GLY A 555 -0.83 6.27 10.41
N GLN A 556 -0.70 5.56 9.28
CA GLN A 556 -0.82 6.13 7.94
C GLN A 556 -2.24 6.67 7.67
N ALA A 557 -3.29 5.90 7.99
CA ALA A 557 -4.67 6.30 7.74
C ALA A 557 -5.10 7.52 8.57
N LEU A 558 -4.69 7.60 9.85
CA LEU A 558 -4.90 8.77 10.70
C LEU A 558 -4.13 10.01 10.21
N LYS A 559 -2.93 9.82 9.65
CA LYS A 559 -2.14 10.87 9.00
C LYS A 559 -2.86 11.39 7.75
N GLU A 560 -3.39 10.51 6.90
CA GLU A 560 -4.19 10.88 5.73
C GLU A 560 -5.54 11.52 6.08
N GLU A 561 -6.16 11.14 7.21
CA GLU A 561 -7.32 11.85 7.73
C GLU A 561 -6.93 13.26 8.26
N GLY A 562 -5.70 13.43 8.74
CA GLY A 562 -5.23 14.64 9.41
C GLY A 562 -5.38 14.61 10.94
N ARG A 563 -5.77 13.45 11.53
CA ARG A 563 -5.80 13.14 12.97
C ARG A 563 -4.37 13.03 13.54
N THR A 564 -3.62 14.12 13.40
CA THR A 564 -2.16 14.23 13.54
C THR A 564 -1.65 13.72 14.89
N ARG A 565 -2.27 14.16 15.99
CA ARG A 565 -1.92 13.74 17.38
C ARG A 565 -2.29 12.27 17.68
N GLU A 566 -3.00 11.61 16.80
CA GLU A 566 -3.45 10.23 16.95
C GLU A 566 -2.57 9.31 16.13
N ALA A 567 -2.29 9.69 14.87
CA ALA A 567 -1.21 9.11 14.07
C ALA A 567 0.14 9.12 14.81
N GLU A 568 0.53 10.24 15.43
CA GLU A 568 1.76 10.31 16.23
C GLU A 568 1.77 9.33 17.41
N ARG A 569 0.62 9.10 18.08
CA ARG A 569 0.51 8.14 19.19
C ARG A 569 0.48 6.68 18.73
N ALA A 570 -0.14 6.40 17.57
CA ALA A 570 -0.12 5.09 16.94
C ALA A 570 1.30 4.70 16.51
N LEU A 571 1.98 5.59 15.78
CA LEU A 571 3.35 5.35 15.30
C LEU A 571 4.38 5.29 16.45
N ALA A 572 4.15 6.01 17.55
CA ALA A 572 5.02 5.94 18.74
C ALA A 572 5.13 4.52 19.33
N ARG A 573 4.08 3.69 19.24
CA ARG A 573 4.12 2.27 19.65
C ARG A 573 5.16 1.48 18.87
N LEU A 574 5.32 1.77 17.59
CA LEU A 574 6.26 1.09 16.70
C LEU A 574 7.70 1.58 16.84
N THR A 575 7.90 2.85 17.22
CA THR A 575 9.24 3.40 17.49
C THR A 575 9.79 3.09 18.88
N ALA A 576 8.97 2.52 19.78
CA ALA A 576 9.40 2.11 21.12
C ALA A 576 10.39 0.92 21.07
N ASP A 577 10.07 -0.10 20.26
CA ASP A 577 11.06 -1.04 19.71
C ASP A 577 11.08 -0.88 18.19
N PRO A 578 12.06 -0.13 17.64
CA PRO A 578 12.14 0.14 16.22
C PRO A 578 12.89 -0.95 15.43
N THR A 579 13.46 -1.96 16.10
CA THR A 579 14.13 -3.10 15.45
C THR A 579 13.12 -4.08 14.86
N GLN A 580 11.95 -4.16 15.50
CA GLN A 580 10.82 -4.99 15.08
C GLN A 580 10.13 -4.44 13.82
N PRO A 581 9.49 -5.31 13.01
CA PRO A 581 8.81 -4.92 11.77
C PRO A 581 7.93 -3.66 11.90
N GLY A 582 8.00 -2.80 10.88
CA GLY A 582 7.32 -1.50 10.86
C GLY A 582 8.00 -0.37 11.64
N GLY A 583 9.05 -0.63 12.44
CA GLY A 583 9.71 0.40 13.26
C GLY A 583 10.34 1.54 12.45
N ILE A 584 11.21 1.20 11.48
CA ILE A 584 11.83 2.18 10.56
C ILE A 584 10.77 2.86 9.67
N ALA A 585 9.73 2.12 9.25
CA ALA A 585 8.62 2.68 8.50
C ALA A 585 7.81 3.71 9.33
N ALA A 586 7.66 3.50 10.63
CA ALA A 586 7.03 4.46 11.54
C ALA A 586 7.89 5.72 11.72
N TYR A 587 9.22 5.62 11.84
CA TYR A 587 10.10 6.79 11.82
C TYR A 587 9.98 7.59 10.52
N ARG A 588 9.95 6.91 9.36
CA ARG A 588 9.73 7.53 8.04
C ARG A 588 8.41 8.30 7.99
N LEU A 589 7.31 7.69 8.45
CA LEU A 589 6.00 8.34 8.50
C LEU A 589 5.97 9.54 9.47
N LEU A 590 6.58 9.43 10.64
CA LEU A 590 6.74 10.54 11.59
C LEU A 590 7.59 11.67 10.99
N ALA A 591 8.68 11.35 10.29
CA ALA A 591 9.52 12.34 9.61
C ALA A 591 8.76 13.08 8.51
N GLN A 592 7.98 12.36 7.68
CA GLN A 592 7.08 12.96 6.70
C GLN A 592 6.04 13.87 7.36
N MET A 593 5.50 13.49 8.52
CA MET A 593 4.55 14.34 9.27
C MET A 593 5.23 15.60 9.82
N ARG A 594 6.46 15.50 10.34
CA ARG A 594 7.23 16.68 10.79
C ARG A 594 7.60 17.60 9.62
N GLN A 595 8.01 17.05 8.48
CA GLN A 595 8.24 17.83 7.25
C GLN A 595 6.94 18.53 6.80
N GLY A 596 5.82 17.79 6.75
CA GLY A 596 4.52 18.35 6.39
C GLY A 596 4.01 19.43 7.36
N GLN A 597 4.46 19.42 8.63
CA GLN A 597 4.21 20.44 9.64
C GLN A 597 5.16 21.66 9.56
N GLY A 598 6.16 21.64 8.67
CA GLY A 598 7.23 22.65 8.64
C GLY A 598 8.29 22.47 9.75
N ARG A 599 8.20 21.40 10.55
CA ARG A 599 9.13 21.05 11.63
C ARG A 599 10.35 20.29 11.10
N HIS A 600 11.01 20.87 10.10
CA HIS A 600 12.11 20.24 9.34
C HIS A 600 13.26 19.77 10.23
N ALA A 601 13.60 20.53 11.29
CA ALA A 601 14.65 20.14 12.25
C ALA A 601 14.31 18.89 13.08
N ASP A 602 13.03 18.57 13.26
CA ASP A 602 12.60 17.32 13.93
C ASP A 602 12.45 16.17 12.93
N ALA A 603 12.10 16.46 11.67
CA ALA A 603 12.13 15.49 10.58
C ALA A 603 13.55 14.94 10.34
N VAL A 604 14.57 15.81 10.33
CA VAL A 604 15.99 15.43 10.24
C VAL A 604 16.36 14.41 11.33
N LYS A 605 16.10 14.71 12.61
CA LYS A 605 16.39 13.80 13.74
C LYS A 605 15.75 12.41 13.58
N LEU A 606 14.53 12.36 13.04
CA LEU A 606 13.80 11.12 12.79
C LEU A 606 14.40 10.36 11.59
N CYS A 607 14.80 11.04 10.53
CA CYS A 607 15.55 10.45 9.42
C CYS A 607 16.92 9.92 9.87
N ASP A 608 17.68 10.67 10.66
CA ASP A 608 18.99 10.23 11.20
C ASP A 608 18.84 8.98 12.05
N ARG A 609 17.80 8.93 12.90
CA ARG A 609 17.51 7.73 13.69
C ARG A 609 17.09 6.54 12.82
N ALA A 610 16.29 6.76 11.78
CA ALA A 610 15.89 5.72 10.84
C ALA A 610 17.08 5.17 10.01
N LEU A 611 17.95 6.07 9.52
CA LEU A 611 19.14 5.73 8.74
C LEU A 611 20.19 5.00 9.59
N SER A 612 20.37 5.39 10.86
CA SER A 612 21.29 4.70 11.79
C SER A 612 20.87 3.29 12.20
N LEU A 613 19.62 2.89 11.94
CA LEU A 613 19.13 1.52 12.18
C LEU A 613 19.32 0.58 10.98
N GLY A 614 19.63 1.12 9.79
CA GLY A 614 19.84 0.34 8.57
C GLY A 614 18.56 -0.19 7.92
N SER A 615 18.20 0.35 6.75
CA SER A 615 17.17 -0.24 5.89
C SER A 615 17.42 0.13 4.44
N GLU A 616 17.92 -0.82 3.65
CA GLU A 616 18.22 -0.61 2.22
C GLU A 616 16.98 -0.18 1.43
N ASP A 617 15.82 -0.80 1.71
CA ASP A 617 14.59 -0.54 0.96
C ASP A 617 13.96 0.84 1.27
N MET A 618 14.28 1.46 2.41
CA MET A 618 13.82 2.81 2.76
C MET A 618 14.91 3.89 2.72
N ARG A 619 16.19 3.53 2.55
CA ARG A 619 17.34 4.45 2.55
C ARG A 619 17.13 5.63 1.58
N LEU A 620 16.72 5.32 0.36
CA LEU A 620 16.53 6.30 -0.72
C LEU A 620 15.46 7.35 -0.41
N GLU A 621 14.34 6.93 0.19
CA GLU A 621 13.29 7.87 0.59
C GLU A 621 13.69 8.68 1.83
N LEU A 622 14.34 8.04 2.81
CA LEU A 622 14.79 8.69 4.05
C LEU A 622 15.86 9.76 3.79
N LEU A 623 16.81 9.50 2.88
CA LEU A 623 17.80 10.50 2.44
C LEU A 623 17.15 11.64 1.66
N TYR A 624 16.25 11.36 0.71
CA TYR A 624 15.53 12.43 0.00
C TYR A 624 14.72 13.30 0.97
N LEU A 625 14.06 12.69 1.96
CA LEU A 625 13.30 13.37 3.01
C LEU A 625 14.20 14.20 3.94
N ARG A 626 15.41 13.72 4.28
CA ARG A 626 16.39 14.49 5.05
C ARG A 626 16.94 15.67 4.22
N ALA A 627 17.23 15.46 2.94
CA ALA A 627 17.73 16.47 2.01
C ALA A 627 16.79 17.67 1.88
N ILE A 628 15.49 17.43 1.62
CA ILE A 628 14.49 18.51 1.53
C ILE A 628 14.30 19.25 2.86
N CYS A 629 14.46 18.58 4.00
CA CYS A 629 14.44 19.23 5.29
C CYS A 629 15.69 20.10 5.49
N HIS A 630 16.90 19.60 5.20
CA HIS A 630 18.12 20.40 5.22
C HIS A 630 18.06 21.60 4.27
N HIS A 631 17.47 21.45 3.08
CA HIS A 631 17.25 22.53 2.12
C HIS A 631 16.35 23.63 2.73
N ALA A 632 15.19 23.26 3.29
CA ALA A 632 14.28 24.22 3.94
C ALA A 632 14.87 24.86 5.22
N LEU A 633 15.79 24.17 5.89
CA LEU A 633 16.54 24.69 7.05
C LEU A 633 17.64 25.69 6.66
N GLY A 634 18.05 25.74 5.39
CA GLY A 634 19.21 26.51 4.91
C GLY A 634 20.54 25.76 5.03
N ASN A 635 20.52 24.48 5.44
CA ASN A 635 21.71 23.63 5.64
C ASN A 635 22.19 23.04 4.31
N VAL A 636 22.41 23.89 3.29
CA VAL A 636 22.58 23.49 1.88
C VAL A 636 23.69 22.45 1.68
N LYS A 637 24.80 22.52 2.43
CA LYS A 637 25.88 21.51 2.34
C LYS A 637 25.38 20.08 2.59
N GLN A 638 24.54 19.88 3.60
CA GLN A 638 24.00 18.54 3.90
C GLN A 638 22.90 18.14 2.89
N ALA A 639 22.08 19.11 2.46
CA ALA A 639 21.08 18.86 1.42
C ALA A 639 21.70 18.37 0.10
N VAL A 640 22.77 19.03 -0.37
CA VAL A 640 23.49 18.64 -1.60
C VAL A 640 24.11 17.25 -1.48
N LEU A 641 24.73 16.91 -0.33
CA LEU A 641 25.28 15.57 -0.09
C LEU A 641 24.20 14.48 -0.16
N ASP A 642 23.08 14.66 0.55
CA ASP A 642 21.96 13.71 0.52
C ASP A 642 21.34 13.60 -0.90
N TYR A 643 21.21 14.72 -1.62
CA TYR A 643 20.67 14.70 -2.99
C TYR A 643 21.59 13.98 -3.99
N ASP A 644 22.92 14.11 -3.85
CA ASP A 644 23.91 13.40 -4.68
C ASP A 644 23.94 11.89 -4.35
N GLU A 645 23.81 11.50 -3.08
CA GLU A 645 23.65 10.08 -2.72
C GLU A 645 22.34 9.51 -3.32
N VAL A 646 21.23 10.24 -3.21
CA VAL A 646 19.95 9.85 -3.85
C VAL A 646 20.10 9.75 -5.38
N PHE A 647 20.75 10.71 -6.03
CA PHE A 647 20.94 10.69 -7.48
C PHE A 647 21.79 9.51 -7.95
N SER A 648 22.86 9.18 -7.23
CA SER A 648 23.84 8.15 -7.59
C SER A 648 23.43 6.72 -7.25
N MET A 649 22.47 6.50 -6.34
CA MET A 649 21.97 5.17 -5.99
C MET A 649 21.43 4.38 -7.20
N ARG A 650 21.81 3.11 -7.28
CA ARG A 650 21.28 2.14 -8.25
C ARG A 650 19.96 1.57 -7.75
N LEU A 651 18.98 1.44 -8.65
CA LEU A 651 17.71 0.80 -8.36
C LEU A 651 17.87 -0.73 -8.33
N ARG A 652 17.15 -1.42 -7.44
CA ARG A 652 17.21 -2.89 -7.34
C ARG A 652 16.41 -3.54 -8.48
N GLU A 653 17.05 -4.43 -9.22
CA GLU A 653 16.36 -5.32 -10.17
C GLU A 653 15.36 -6.21 -9.40
N GLY A 654 14.22 -6.53 -10.04
CA GLY A 654 13.15 -7.30 -9.40
C GLY A 654 12.21 -6.52 -8.48
N GLN A 655 12.47 -5.23 -8.18
CA GLN A 655 11.47 -4.39 -7.50
C GLN A 655 10.20 -4.25 -8.36
N GLY A 656 9.04 -4.38 -7.73
CA GLY A 656 7.75 -4.25 -8.39
C GLY A 656 7.60 -2.89 -9.08
N ARG A 657 7.09 -2.88 -10.33
CA ARG A 657 7.12 -1.73 -11.25
C ARG A 657 6.81 -0.36 -10.61
N ALA A 658 5.78 -0.27 -9.77
CA ALA A 658 5.40 0.99 -9.12
C ALA A 658 6.49 1.55 -8.17
N ALA A 659 7.17 0.68 -7.41
CA ALA A 659 8.28 1.08 -6.54
C ALA A 659 9.51 1.51 -7.34
N ALA A 660 9.78 0.87 -8.48
CA ALA A 660 10.84 1.28 -9.39
C ALA A 660 10.53 2.65 -10.06
N GLU A 661 9.27 2.90 -10.44
CA GLU A 661 8.81 4.19 -10.96
C GLU A 661 8.90 5.30 -9.88
N GLU A 662 8.51 5.03 -8.63
CA GLU A 662 8.61 5.97 -7.51
C GLU A 662 10.07 6.28 -7.12
N ALA A 663 10.92 5.26 -6.96
CA ALA A 663 12.35 5.43 -6.68
C ALA A 663 13.06 6.19 -7.82
N THR A 664 12.65 5.99 -9.07
CA THR A 664 13.12 6.79 -10.21
C THR A 664 12.72 8.27 -10.07
N GLY A 665 11.48 8.55 -9.65
CA GLY A 665 10.98 9.90 -9.40
C GLY A 665 11.77 10.66 -8.34
N TYR A 666 12.16 10.01 -7.25
CA TYR A 666 13.03 10.61 -6.22
C TYR A 666 14.43 10.98 -6.77
N ARG A 667 15.01 10.15 -7.65
CA ARG A 667 16.29 10.45 -8.30
C ARG A 667 16.22 11.66 -9.23
N TYR A 668 15.13 11.80 -10.00
CA TYR A 668 14.94 12.99 -10.83
C TYR A 668 14.70 14.23 -9.96
N LEU A 669 13.90 14.11 -8.90
CA LEU A 669 13.69 15.20 -7.96
C LEU A 669 14.97 15.66 -7.25
N SER A 670 15.87 14.75 -6.86
CA SER A 670 17.10 15.13 -6.16
C SER A 670 18.04 15.97 -7.01
N PHE A 671 18.12 15.72 -8.33
CA PHE A 671 18.81 16.60 -9.27
C PHE A 671 18.27 18.03 -9.25
N PHE A 672 16.98 18.23 -9.54
CA PHE A 672 16.41 19.59 -9.58
C PHE A 672 16.50 20.30 -8.21
N GLN A 673 16.30 19.56 -7.12
CA GLN A 673 16.34 20.11 -5.78
C GLN A 673 17.76 20.47 -5.31
N LYS A 674 18.79 19.72 -5.72
CA LYS A 674 20.20 20.08 -5.53
C LYS A 674 20.52 21.41 -6.21
N GLU A 675 20.15 21.55 -7.49
CA GLU A 675 20.43 22.78 -8.24
C GLU A 675 19.70 23.98 -7.64
N MET A 676 18.46 23.81 -7.19
CA MET A 676 17.74 24.87 -6.48
C MET A 676 18.36 25.23 -5.13
N ALA A 677 18.94 24.27 -4.42
CA ALA A 677 19.67 24.54 -3.18
C ALA A 677 20.99 25.29 -3.45
N LEU A 678 21.72 24.94 -4.51
CA LEU A 678 22.92 25.66 -4.97
C LEU A 678 22.59 27.08 -5.44
N TYR A 679 21.52 27.26 -6.22
CA TYR A 679 21.03 28.57 -6.67
C TYR A 679 20.64 29.47 -5.50
N GLN A 680 19.91 28.93 -4.50
CA GLN A 680 19.58 29.66 -3.27
C GLN A 680 20.83 30.05 -2.50
N ALA A 681 21.83 29.15 -2.35
CA ALA A 681 23.06 29.44 -1.64
C ALA A 681 23.88 30.58 -2.28
N HIS A 682 23.98 30.61 -3.62
CA HIS A 682 24.72 31.65 -4.33
C HIS A 682 24.00 33.00 -4.39
N SER A 683 22.68 33.00 -4.15
CA SER A 683 21.84 34.20 -4.12
C SER A 683 21.40 34.59 -2.70
N ILE A 684 21.93 33.94 -1.65
CA ILE A 684 21.33 33.95 -0.30
C ILE A 684 21.28 35.35 0.35
N ASP A 685 22.28 36.19 0.06
CA ASP A 685 22.40 37.57 0.55
C ASP A 685 22.01 38.63 -0.49
N ARG A 686 21.51 38.22 -1.67
CA ARG A 686 20.95 39.13 -2.68
C ARG A 686 19.62 39.71 -2.18
N PRO A 687 19.28 40.98 -2.52
CA PRO A 687 17.94 41.52 -2.31
C PRO A 687 16.86 40.66 -2.98
N VAL A 688 15.76 40.41 -2.28
CA VAL A 688 14.65 39.57 -2.77
C VAL A 688 13.80 40.28 -3.84
N VAL A 689 13.96 41.60 -3.97
CA VAL A 689 13.39 42.38 -5.09
C VAL A 689 14.05 41.97 -6.42
N ASP A 690 15.37 41.85 -6.46
CA ASP A 690 16.15 41.49 -7.66
C ASP A 690 15.95 40.01 -8.08
N PHE A 691 15.72 39.14 -7.09
CA PHE A 691 15.61 37.70 -7.26
C PHE A 691 14.35 37.31 -8.06
N CYS A 692 14.48 36.54 -9.13
CA CYS A 692 13.33 35.98 -9.84
C CYS A 692 13.63 34.60 -10.48
N PRO A 693 13.31 33.48 -9.79
CA PRO A 693 13.49 32.14 -10.33
C PRO A 693 12.76 31.92 -11.66
N ASP A 694 11.62 32.60 -11.85
CA ASP A 694 10.81 32.44 -13.04
C ASP A 694 11.41 33.07 -14.32
N THR A 695 12.34 34.02 -14.19
CA THR A 695 13.11 34.58 -15.31
C THR A 695 14.56 34.08 -15.37
N GLU A 696 15.14 33.69 -14.22
CA GLU A 696 16.53 33.22 -14.13
C GLU A 696 16.71 31.74 -14.45
N LEU A 697 15.67 30.90 -14.28
CA LEU A 697 15.68 29.47 -14.62
C LEU A 697 15.10 29.23 -16.03
N SER A 698 15.73 28.34 -16.80
CA SER A 698 15.22 28.03 -18.14
C SER A 698 13.83 27.40 -18.10
N ALA A 699 12.98 27.76 -19.08
CA ALA A 699 11.62 27.23 -19.17
C ALA A 699 11.59 25.69 -19.24
N VAL A 700 12.59 25.06 -19.86
CA VAL A 700 12.74 23.60 -19.95
C VAL A 700 13.09 22.98 -18.59
N PHE A 701 13.91 23.65 -17.77
CA PHE A 701 14.19 23.22 -16.40
C PHE A 701 12.91 23.29 -15.55
N LYS A 702 12.19 24.43 -15.57
CA LYS A 702 10.94 24.60 -14.82
C LYS A 702 9.88 23.58 -15.21
N GLU A 703 9.69 23.34 -16.52
CA GLU A 703 8.76 22.32 -17.03
C GLU A 703 9.14 20.91 -16.55
N SER A 704 10.42 20.52 -16.70
CA SER A 704 10.90 19.18 -16.32
C SER A 704 10.80 18.95 -14.82
N TRP A 705 11.12 19.96 -14.01
CA TRP A 705 11.02 19.93 -12.55
C TRP A 705 9.58 19.75 -12.08
N CYS A 706 8.65 20.56 -12.59
CA CYS A 706 7.22 20.48 -12.25
C CYS A 706 6.60 19.13 -12.68
N LYS A 707 7.03 18.58 -13.81
CA LYS A 707 6.62 17.25 -14.30
C LYS A 707 7.34 16.09 -13.60
N LYS A 708 8.31 16.35 -12.72
CA LYS A 708 9.20 15.35 -12.09
C LYS A 708 9.90 14.45 -13.11
N GLY A 709 10.18 15.00 -14.29
CA GLY A 709 10.60 14.25 -15.46
C GLY A 709 12.09 13.86 -15.46
N PRO A 710 12.49 12.92 -16.34
CA PRO A 710 13.90 12.62 -16.58
C PRO A 710 14.64 13.84 -17.12
N ILE A 711 15.97 13.84 -16.98
CA ILE A 711 16.86 14.78 -17.67
C ILE A 711 16.85 14.44 -19.16
N GLY A 712 15.92 15.02 -19.92
CA GLY A 712 15.79 14.84 -21.35
C GLY A 712 16.89 15.57 -22.15
N ALA A 713 17.03 15.23 -23.44
CA ALA A 713 18.04 15.85 -24.31
C ALA A 713 17.89 17.38 -24.40
N ASP A 714 16.65 17.87 -24.52
CA ASP A 714 16.33 19.31 -24.58
C ASP A 714 16.77 20.04 -23.30
N LEU A 715 16.62 19.39 -22.14
CA LEU A 715 17.14 19.91 -20.87
C LEU A 715 18.66 19.86 -20.86
N ALA A 716 19.27 18.70 -21.12
CA ALA A 716 20.73 18.54 -21.12
C ALA A 716 21.47 19.50 -22.08
N HIS A 717 20.82 19.95 -23.15
CA HIS A 717 21.36 20.93 -24.09
C HIS A 717 21.17 22.40 -23.64
N SER A 718 20.05 22.71 -22.97
CA SER A 718 19.71 24.08 -22.53
C SER A 718 20.08 24.39 -21.07
N TYR A 719 20.53 23.38 -20.33
CA TYR A 719 20.84 23.44 -18.90
C TYR A 719 22.26 23.94 -18.64
N LYS A 720 22.35 24.97 -17.79
CA LYS A 720 23.59 25.44 -17.17
C LYS A 720 23.54 25.07 -15.70
N ALA A 721 24.47 24.22 -15.25
CA ALA A 721 24.59 23.83 -13.84
C ALA A 721 24.90 25.04 -12.96
N GLN A 722 24.38 25.03 -11.74
CA GLN A 722 24.73 26.02 -10.73
C GLN A 722 26.18 25.80 -10.25
N PRO A 723 26.89 26.86 -9.84
CA PRO A 723 28.21 26.70 -9.25
C PRO A 723 28.16 25.82 -7.98
N PRO A 724 29.22 25.03 -7.70
CA PRO A 724 29.33 24.29 -6.45
C PRO A 724 29.50 25.26 -5.27
N LEU A 725 29.14 24.81 -4.06
CA LEU A 725 29.32 25.63 -2.85
C LEU A 725 30.79 26.09 -2.68
N PRO A 726 31.02 27.35 -2.29
CA PRO A 726 32.38 27.83 -2.03
C PRO A 726 33.00 27.08 -0.82
N PRO A 727 34.32 26.85 -0.81
CA PRO A 727 35.00 26.09 0.24
C PRO A 727 34.95 26.79 1.61
N SER A 728 34.83 28.12 1.61
CA SER A 728 34.48 28.94 2.77
C SER A 728 33.41 29.95 2.35
N PRO A 729 32.24 30.00 3.00
CA PRO A 729 31.23 31.03 2.73
C PRO A 729 31.66 32.39 3.30
N PRO A 730 31.16 33.52 2.76
CA PRO A 730 31.32 34.81 3.40
C PRO A 730 30.64 34.82 4.78
N PRO A 731 31.12 35.63 5.75
CA PRO A 731 30.45 35.77 7.04
C PRO A 731 29.05 36.36 6.83
N PRO A 732 28.03 35.89 7.58
CA PRO A 732 26.67 36.39 7.43
C PRO A 732 26.57 37.87 7.84
N PRO A 733 25.69 38.66 7.20
CA PRO A 733 25.37 40.01 7.66
C PRO A 733 24.76 39.96 9.07
N PRO A 734 24.87 41.05 9.87
CA PRO A 734 24.28 41.08 11.19
C PRO A 734 22.75 40.87 11.14
N PRO A 735 22.19 40.10 12.10
CA PRO A 735 20.76 39.86 12.16
C PRO A 735 19.99 41.16 12.46
N PRO A 736 18.72 41.26 12.05
CA PRO A 736 17.88 42.40 12.43
C PRO A 736 17.68 42.45 13.96
N PRO A 737 17.37 43.63 14.54
CA PRO A 737 17.15 43.77 15.99
C PRO A 737 16.08 42.77 16.48
N PRO A 738 16.30 42.04 17.59
CA PRO A 738 15.39 40.98 18.04
C PRO A 738 13.96 41.45 18.28
N GLU A 739 13.77 42.65 18.82
CA GLU A 739 12.46 43.27 19.08
C GLU A 739 11.69 43.57 17.79
N VAL A 740 12.40 44.13 16.79
CA VAL A 740 11.87 44.41 15.45
C VAL A 740 11.43 43.11 14.77
N LEU A 741 12.27 42.07 14.82
CA LEU A 741 11.94 40.75 14.25
C LEU A 741 10.78 40.08 15.02
N ALA A 742 10.73 40.20 16.34
CA ALA A 742 9.67 39.62 17.17
C ALA A 742 8.30 40.27 16.88
N ALA A 743 8.24 41.60 16.77
CA ALA A 743 7.01 42.32 16.43
C ALA A 743 6.46 41.91 15.05
N LEU A 744 7.32 41.83 14.04
CA LEU A 744 6.95 41.35 12.70
C LEU A 744 6.49 39.88 12.72
N THR A 745 7.22 39.01 13.43
CA THR A 745 6.91 37.57 13.50
C THR A 745 5.60 37.32 14.24
N ALA A 746 5.29 38.08 15.30
CA ALA A 746 4.04 37.97 16.04
C ALA A 746 2.83 38.37 15.18
N ALA A 747 2.93 39.48 14.45
CA ALA A 747 1.88 39.92 13.52
C ALA A 747 1.72 38.93 12.34
N ALA A 748 2.83 38.43 11.81
CA ALA A 748 2.84 37.41 10.76
C ALA A 748 2.20 36.09 11.22
N ASP A 749 2.57 35.53 12.37
CA ASP A 749 2.00 34.28 12.87
C ASP A 749 0.49 34.43 13.18
N ALA A 750 0.06 35.59 13.69
CA ALA A 750 -1.35 35.88 13.95
C ALA A 750 -2.22 35.83 12.68
N VAL A 751 -1.81 36.53 11.61
CA VAL A 751 -2.52 36.52 10.31
C VAL A 751 -2.32 35.20 9.56
N GLY A 752 -1.11 34.67 9.59
CA GLY A 752 -0.71 33.41 8.96
C GLY A 752 -1.52 32.20 9.45
N SER A 753 -1.87 32.17 10.74
CA SER A 753 -2.72 31.13 11.34
C SER A 753 -4.10 30.95 10.66
N ARG A 754 -4.56 31.96 9.91
CA ARG A 754 -5.87 31.99 9.26
C ARG A 754 -5.91 31.24 7.94
N LEU A 755 -4.75 30.97 7.34
CA LEU A 755 -4.58 30.04 6.23
C LEU A 755 -5.02 28.61 6.60
N GLN A 756 -5.01 28.25 7.89
CA GLN A 756 -5.22 26.86 8.31
C GLN A 756 -6.65 26.38 8.06
N ASN A 757 -6.81 25.60 7.01
CA ASN A 757 -8.03 24.84 6.80
C ASN A 757 -8.14 23.69 7.82
N ARG A 758 -9.30 23.56 8.47
CA ARG A 758 -9.61 22.49 9.44
C ARG A 758 -10.41 21.36 8.77
N HIS A 759 -9.94 20.92 7.59
CA HIS A 759 -10.53 19.86 6.78
C HIS A 759 -9.67 18.57 6.82
N GLN A 760 -10.31 17.42 6.60
CA GLN A 760 -9.64 16.15 6.35
C GLN A 760 -8.52 16.28 5.30
N GLY A 761 -7.34 15.69 5.57
CA GLY A 761 -6.20 15.69 4.66
C GLY A 761 -5.33 16.96 4.67
N PHE A 762 -5.61 17.94 5.55
CA PHE A 762 -4.76 19.12 5.75
C PHE A 762 -3.99 19.01 7.08
N LEU A 763 -2.68 18.78 7.01
CA LEU A 763 -1.79 18.90 8.17
C LEU A 763 -1.50 20.38 8.46
N PRO A 764 -1.35 20.79 9.73
CA PRO A 764 -0.99 22.17 10.06
C PRO A 764 0.50 22.44 9.85
N ASN A 765 0.85 23.30 8.90
CA ASN A 765 2.23 23.73 8.63
C ASN A 765 2.46 25.16 9.14
N SER A 766 3.19 25.30 10.25
CA SER A 766 3.46 26.63 10.84
C SER A 766 4.45 27.46 10.00
N ARG A 767 5.36 26.83 9.26
CA ARG A 767 6.30 27.52 8.36
C ARG A 767 5.58 28.18 7.19
N GLN A 768 4.63 27.50 6.57
CA GLN A 768 3.78 28.04 5.50
C GLN A 768 2.79 29.09 6.02
N GLN A 769 2.20 28.89 7.22
CA GLN A 769 1.38 29.91 7.86
C GLN A 769 2.19 31.20 8.08
N ARG A 770 3.38 31.12 8.68
CA ARG A 770 4.29 32.26 8.87
C ARG A 770 4.69 32.93 7.55
N ALA A 771 4.99 32.15 6.50
CA ALA A 771 5.28 32.68 5.17
C ALA A 771 4.12 33.50 4.60
N VAL A 772 2.88 33.02 4.76
CA VAL A 772 1.67 33.76 4.38
C VAL A 772 1.46 34.99 5.26
N GLY A 773 1.83 34.93 6.54
CA GLY A 773 1.85 36.09 7.44
C GLY A 773 2.77 37.21 6.98
N PHE A 774 4.03 36.90 6.68
CA PHE A 774 4.98 37.89 6.16
C PHE A 774 4.60 38.36 4.76
N ALA A 775 4.12 37.47 3.88
CA ALA A 775 3.61 37.84 2.56
C ALA A 775 2.45 38.83 2.65
N ALA A 776 1.51 38.59 3.58
CA ALA A 776 0.36 39.47 3.77
C ALA A 776 0.77 40.84 4.33
N LEU A 777 1.74 40.88 5.25
CA LEU A 777 2.28 42.13 5.78
C LEU A 777 3.04 42.93 4.71
N GLU A 778 3.93 42.28 3.96
CA GLU A 778 4.74 42.92 2.91
C GLU A 778 3.87 43.45 1.77
N LEU A 779 2.88 42.66 1.32
CA LEU A 779 1.91 43.12 0.32
C LEU A 779 1.03 44.26 0.87
N ALA A 780 0.56 44.20 2.12
CA ALA A 780 -0.23 45.27 2.70
C ALA A 780 0.56 46.60 2.79
N GLN A 781 1.85 46.53 3.13
CA GLN A 781 2.75 47.68 3.14
C GLN A 781 3.00 48.25 1.73
N SER A 782 3.19 47.39 0.71
CA SER A 782 3.31 47.82 -0.69
C SER A 782 2.01 48.45 -1.23
N VAL A 783 0.85 47.92 -0.87
CA VAL A 783 -0.45 48.51 -1.22
C VAL A 783 -0.66 49.85 -0.52
N HIS A 784 -0.23 50.01 0.75
CA HIS A 784 -0.22 51.31 1.42
C HIS A 784 0.66 52.34 0.71
N ALA A 785 1.83 51.93 0.18
CA ALA A 785 2.69 52.80 -0.63
C ALA A 785 2.01 53.19 -1.96
N MET A 786 1.40 52.23 -2.68
CA MET A 786 0.64 52.50 -3.91
C MET A 786 -0.50 53.50 -3.67
N LEU A 787 -1.27 53.32 -2.60
CA LEU A 787 -2.40 54.19 -2.26
C LEU A 787 -1.95 55.58 -1.82
N ALA A 788 -0.77 55.72 -1.20
CA ALA A 788 -0.19 57.02 -0.88
C ALA A 788 0.15 57.82 -2.14
N GLU A 789 0.69 57.18 -3.19
CA GLU A 789 0.95 57.83 -4.48
C GLU A 789 -0.35 58.13 -5.25
N ARG A 790 -1.30 57.19 -5.31
CA ARG A 790 -2.60 57.42 -5.98
C ARG A 790 -3.36 58.62 -5.38
N ARG A 791 -3.34 58.78 -4.05
CA ARG A 791 -3.92 59.94 -3.36
C ARG A 791 -3.18 61.28 -3.61
N ARG A 792 -1.95 61.23 -4.15
CA ARG A 792 -1.19 62.41 -4.62
C ARG A 792 -1.44 62.71 -6.11
N GLY A 793 -2.26 61.92 -6.80
CA GLY A 793 -2.40 61.98 -8.26
C GLY A 793 -1.23 61.34 -9.02
N ALA A 794 -0.40 60.55 -8.34
CA ALA A 794 0.78 59.88 -8.90
C ALA A 794 0.57 58.36 -8.98
N GLY A 795 1.41 57.69 -9.78
CA GLY A 795 1.48 56.23 -9.84
C GLY A 795 2.74 55.72 -9.15
N LEU A 796 2.63 54.60 -8.42
CA LEU A 796 3.81 53.89 -7.91
C LEU A 796 4.50 53.18 -9.07
N TRP A 797 5.68 53.67 -9.47
CA TRP A 797 6.49 53.07 -10.53
C TRP A 797 7.42 51.99 -9.96
N VAL A 798 7.42 50.82 -10.59
CA VAL A 798 8.30 49.68 -10.28
C VAL A 798 9.10 49.26 -11.52
N ASN A 799 10.23 48.60 -11.31
CA ASN A 799 11.04 48.04 -12.41
C ASN A 799 10.30 46.87 -13.07
N SER A 800 10.43 46.71 -14.39
CA SER A 800 9.97 45.55 -15.15
C SER A 800 10.84 44.29 -14.95
N GLU A 801 11.49 44.17 -13.79
CA GLU A 801 12.46 43.12 -13.45
C GLU A 801 11.77 42.07 -12.56
N GLY A 802 11.28 41.00 -13.18
CA GLY A 802 10.51 39.96 -12.50
C GLY A 802 9.51 39.31 -13.45
N SER A 803 8.47 38.67 -12.89
CA SER A 803 7.44 38.01 -13.70
C SER A 803 6.59 39.01 -14.51
N SER A 804 6.42 40.25 -14.03
CA SER A 804 5.68 41.32 -14.70
C SER A 804 6.35 41.89 -15.96
N GLY A 805 7.65 41.62 -16.19
CA GLY A 805 8.40 42.14 -17.34
C GLY A 805 7.96 41.68 -18.73
N GLN A 806 7.04 40.71 -18.84
CA GLN A 806 6.65 40.11 -20.14
C GLN A 806 5.82 40.99 -21.07
N GLY A 807 5.44 42.21 -20.67
CA GLY A 807 4.90 43.22 -21.59
C GLY A 807 5.89 43.72 -22.65
N GLY A 808 7.17 43.29 -22.59
CA GLY A 808 8.24 43.76 -23.49
C GLY A 808 8.82 45.14 -23.11
N CYS A 809 8.31 45.73 -22.02
CA CYS A 809 8.71 47.04 -21.54
C CYS A 809 10.01 46.98 -20.71
N SER A 810 11.16 47.07 -21.37
CA SER A 810 12.42 47.36 -20.68
C SER A 810 12.34 48.74 -19.98
N GLY A 811 12.57 48.77 -18.67
CA GLY A 811 12.45 49.98 -17.85
C GLY A 811 11.50 49.80 -16.66
N ARG A 812 10.51 50.68 -16.54
CA ARG A 812 9.56 50.73 -15.41
C ARG A 812 8.11 50.72 -15.90
N HIS A 813 7.22 50.19 -15.07
CA HIS A 813 5.77 50.20 -15.25
C HIS A 813 5.08 50.61 -13.94
N LEU A 814 3.74 50.73 -13.95
CA LEU A 814 2.95 51.01 -12.75
C LEU A 814 2.67 49.72 -11.98
N PHE A 815 2.73 49.77 -10.65
CA PHE A 815 2.45 48.64 -9.76
C PHE A 815 1.02 48.10 -9.96
N GLY A 816 0.92 46.96 -10.62
CA GLY A 816 -0.34 46.32 -10.99
C GLY A 816 -0.65 45.09 -10.14
N TRP A 817 -1.67 44.33 -10.53
CA TRP A 817 -2.02 43.10 -9.81
C TRP A 817 -0.89 42.06 -9.84
N ARG A 818 -0.11 41.99 -10.93
CA ARG A 818 0.92 40.96 -11.08
C ARG A 818 2.06 41.16 -10.09
N ASP A 819 2.49 42.39 -9.84
CA ASP A 819 3.53 42.72 -8.84
C ASP A 819 3.06 42.41 -7.42
N ALA A 820 1.79 42.72 -7.13
CA ALA A 820 1.16 42.36 -5.86
C ALA A 820 1.16 40.84 -5.62
N MET A 821 0.88 40.05 -6.65
CA MET A 821 0.95 38.58 -6.57
C MET A 821 2.39 38.06 -6.54
N ASP A 822 3.34 38.72 -7.20
CA ASP A 822 4.76 38.31 -7.24
C ASP A 822 5.40 38.33 -5.84
N ILE A 823 5.07 39.33 -4.99
CA ILE A 823 5.45 39.37 -3.56
C ILE A 823 5.05 38.08 -2.84
N VAL A 824 3.80 37.65 -3.03
CA VAL A 824 3.23 36.47 -2.36
C VAL A 824 3.77 35.17 -2.95
N VAL A 825 4.00 35.12 -4.27
CA VAL A 825 4.64 33.99 -4.96
C VAL A 825 6.08 33.80 -4.49
N LYS A 826 6.88 34.87 -4.35
CA LYS A 826 8.26 34.81 -3.84
C LYS A 826 8.33 34.26 -2.42
N TRP A 827 7.46 34.73 -1.51
CA TRP A 827 7.32 34.13 -0.18
C TRP A 827 6.92 32.65 -0.25
N ARG A 828 6.01 32.28 -1.16
CA ARG A 828 5.58 30.89 -1.31
C ARG A 828 6.68 29.98 -1.89
N GLN A 829 7.52 30.47 -2.79
CA GLN A 829 8.69 29.77 -3.33
C GLN A 829 9.74 29.46 -2.25
N LEU A 830 9.95 30.38 -1.29
CA LEU A 830 10.87 30.19 -0.16
C LEU A 830 10.27 29.36 1.01
N SER A 831 8.94 29.21 1.05
CA SER A 831 8.24 28.56 2.18
C SER A 831 8.40 27.04 2.26
N GLU A 832 8.56 26.33 1.13
CA GLU A 832 8.86 24.90 1.06
C GLU A 832 9.55 24.58 -0.29
N PRO A 833 10.87 24.34 -0.35
CA PRO A 833 11.59 24.11 -1.62
C PRO A 833 11.10 22.88 -2.40
N ASN A 834 10.52 21.89 -1.70
CA ASN A 834 9.99 20.67 -2.33
C ASN A 834 8.62 20.85 -3.03
N ASP A 835 7.89 21.93 -2.77
CA ASP A 835 6.53 22.18 -3.28
C ASP A 835 6.51 23.45 -4.13
N GLN A 836 6.95 23.31 -5.38
CA GLN A 836 7.18 24.39 -6.34
C GLN A 836 5.96 25.28 -6.60
N VAL A 837 6.25 26.55 -6.89
CA VAL A 837 5.32 27.49 -7.54
C VAL A 837 6.09 28.23 -8.63
N VAL A 838 5.57 28.22 -9.85
CA VAL A 838 6.11 28.90 -11.03
C VAL A 838 4.96 29.53 -11.81
N TRP A 839 5.25 30.57 -12.58
CA TRP A 839 4.26 31.21 -13.45
C TRP A 839 4.08 30.40 -14.75
N VAL A 840 2.82 30.15 -15.14
CA VAL A 840 2.45 29.18 -16.20
C VAL A 840 2.71 29.71 -17.61
N ASP A 841 2.52 31.01 -17.83
CA ASP A 841 2.96 31.73 -19.04
C ASP A 841 4.49 31.69 -19.22
N LEU A 842 5.24 31.53 -18.13
CA LEU A 842 6.70 31.46 -18.11
C LEU A 842 7.25 30.02 -18.20
N LEU A 843 6.41 29.04 -18.59
CA LEU A 843 6.83 27.70 -19.02
C LEU A 843 7.28 27.71 -20.50
N THR A 844 7.55 26.54 -21.10
CA THR A 844 7.87 26.50 -22.53
C THR A 844 6.65 26.92 -23.35
N ARG A 845 6.87 27.65 -24.45
CA ARG A 845 5.79 28.10 -25.36
C ARG A 845 4.86 26.94 -25.74
N ARG A 846 5.42 25.76 -26.01
CA ARG A 846 4.68 24.53 -26.34
C ARG A 846 3.70 24.11 -25.24
N GLU A 847 4.13 24.16 -23.98
CA GLU A 847 3.31 23.74 -22.83
C GLU A 847 2.21 24.77 -22.51
N PHE A 848 2.52 26.06 -22.64
CA PHE A 848 1.54 27.14 -22.51
C PHE A 848 0.49 27.11 -23.63
N GLU A 849 0.91 26.98 -24.90
CA GLU A 849 0.01 26.82 -26.05
C GLU A 849 -0.83 25.54 -25.97
N ALA A 850 -0.34 24.47 -25.35
CA ALA A 850 -1.08 23.24 -25.09
C ALA A 850 -2.15 23.38 -23.97
N GLY A 851 -2.15 24.49 -23.22
CA GLY A 851 -3.13 24.74 -22.16
C GLY A 851 -2.81 24.03 -20.85
N PHE A 852 -1.57 24.16 -20.35
CA PHE A 852 -1.13 23.61 -19.06
C PHE A 852 -2.20 23.75 -17.97
N GLY A 853 -2.47 22.68 -17.22
CA GLY A 853 -3.55 22.68 -16.24
C GLY A 853 -3.49 21.48 -15.30
N SER A 854 -4.01 21.67 -14.09
CA SER A 854 -4.09 20.63 -13.06
C SER A 854 -5.16 19.61 -13.44
N HIS A 855 -4.78 18.33 -13.55
CA HIS A 855 -5.74 17.25 -13.53
C HIS A 855 -6.11 16.92 -12.09
N THR A 856 -7.31 17.32 -11.66
CA THR A 856 -7.74 17.19 -10.27
C THR A 856 -8.88 16.17 -10.16
N PRO A 857 -8.57 14.85 -10.07
CA PRO A 857 -9.59 13.83 -9.87
C PRO A 857 -10.25 14.00 -8.49
N MET A 858 -11.58 14.05 -8.47
CA MET A 858 -12.37 14.04 -7.23
C MET A 858 -12.75 12.61 -6.83
N TYR A 859 -12.96 11.78 -7.84
CA TYR A 859 -13.37 10.39 -7.75
C TYR A 859 -12.77 9.67 -8.96
N SER A 860 -11.89 8.69 -8.74
CA SER A 860 -11.21 7.93 -9.79
C SER A 860 -11.55 6.46 -9.66
N GLY A 861 -12.45 5.98 -10.53
CA GLY A 861 -12.81 4.57 -10.64
C GLY A 861 -13.61 4.04 -9.44
N GLN A 862 -12.90 3.56 -8.41
CA GLN A 862 -13.42 3.15 -7.11
C GLN A 862 -12.92 4.05 -5.95
N THR A 863 -11.92 4.90 -6.20
CA THR A 863 -11.16 5.63 -5.16
C THR A 863 -11.60 7.09 -5.06
N LYS A 864 -11.98 7.51 -3.86
CA LYS A 864 -12.35 8.90 -3.52
C LYS A 864 -11.08 9.73 -3.29
N CYS A 865 -10.97 10.92 -3.89
CA CYS A 865 -9.88 11.83 -3.54
C CYS A 865 -10.20 12.56 -2.22
N VAL A 866 -9.52 12.14 -1.14
CA VAL A 866 -9.70 12.60 0.24
C VAL A 866 -9.87 14.13 0.38
N ARG A 867 -9.05 14.90 -0.36
CA ARG A 867 -8.99 16.37 -0.26
C ARG A 867 -10.17 17.09 -0.92
N TYR A 868 -10.90 16.43 -1.83
CA TYR A 868 -11.87 17.08 -2.73
C TYR A 868 -13.23 16.37 -2.81
N TYR A 869 -13.34 15.11 -2.39
CA TYR A 869 -14.53 14.28 -2.61
C TYR A 869 -15.82 14.82 -1.96
N MET A 870 -15.75 15.56 -0.86
CA MET A 870 -16.91 16.25 -0.28
C MET A 870 -17.56 17.26 -1.25
N ASN A 871 -16.77 17.89 -2.13
CA ASN A 871 -17.27 18.78 -3.15
C ASN A 871 -17.85 18.04 -4.38
N PHE A 872 -17.71 16.70 -4.46
CA PHE A 872 -18.16 15.91 -5.61
C PHE A 872 -19.66 16.08 -5.86
N GLY A 873 -20.49 16.05 -4.81
CA GLY A 873 -21.94 16.25 -4.97
C GLY A 873 -22.30 17.59 -5.60
N ARG A 874 -21.57 18.67 -5.26
CA ARG A 874 -21.75 20.01 -5.83
C ARG A 874 -21.25 20.08 -7.28
N ALA A 875 -20.03 19.59 -7.54
CA ALA A 875 -19.43 19.60 -8.86
C ALA A 875 -20.21 18.72 -9.86
N PHE A 876 -20.69 17.55 -9.42
CA PHE A 876 -21.51 16.65 -10.22
C PHE A 876 -22.90 17.26 -10.51
N ALA A 877 -23.53 17.92 -9.53
CA ALA A 877 -24.76 18.67 -9.75
C ALA A 877 -24.57 19.86 -10.72
N LEU A 878 -23.44 20.56 -10.62
CA LEU A 878 -23.08 21.64 -11.55
C LEU A 878 -22.83 21.11 -12.97
N MET A 879 -22.12 19.99 -13.14
CA MET A 879 -21.95 19.35 -14.44
C MET A 879 -23.31 18.97 -15.05
N LYS A 880 -24.20 18.35 -14.27
CA LYS A 880 -25.55 18.02 -14.75
C LYS A 880 -26.35 19.25 -15.16
N ARG A 881 -26.28 20.35 -14.39
CA ARG A 881 -26.95 21.60 -14.73
C ARG A 881 -26.42 22.18 -16.05
N VAL A 882 -25.11 22.38 -16.16
CA VAL A 882 -24.45 22.92 -17.35
C VAL A 882 -24.76 22.08 -18.59
N LEU A 883 -24.73 20.74 -18.50
CA LEU A 883 -25.13 19.85 -19.59
C LEU A 883 -26.57 20.15 -20.09
N LEU A 884 -27.51 20.33 -19.16
CA LEU A 884 -28.93 20.54 -19.48
C LEU A 884 -29.22 21.94 -20.01
N GLU A 885 -28.51 22.96 -19.51
CA GLU A 885 -28.57 24.36 -19.94
C GLU A 885 -27.95 24.54 -21.34
N GLU A 886 -26.67 24.17 -21.51
CA GLU A 886 -25.93 24.27 -22.79
C GLU A 886 -26.40 23.26 -23.84
N GLY A 887 -27.09 22.19 -23.43
CA GLY A 887 -27.62 21.15 -24.31
C GLY A 887 -26.57 20.25 -24.98
N HIS A 888 -25.29 20.41 -24.66
CA HIS A 888 -24.18 19.64 -25.21
C HIS A 888 -23.04 19.42 -24.19
N ALA A 889 -22.20 18.43 -24.48
CA ALA A 889 -20.86 18.27 -23.91
C ALA A 889 -19.81 18.43 -25.02
N PHE A 890 -18.53 18.29 -24.68
CA PHE A 890 -17.43 18.14 -25.64
C PHE A 890 -16.73 16.79 -25.48
N ASP A 891 -16.30 16.17 -26.57
CA ASP A 891 -15.50 14.94 -26.53
C ASP A 891 -14.00 15.22 -26.30
N ALA A 892 -13.20 14.14 -26.18
CA ALA A 892 -11.74 14.21 -26.05
C ALA A 892 -11.01 14.83 -27.27
N SER A 893 -11.71 15.12 -28.37
CA SER A 893 -11.21 15.85 -29.55
C SER A 893 -11.78 17.28 -29.65
N ASN A 894 -12.40 17.79 -28.57
CA ASN A 894 -13.08 19.08 -28.47
C ASN A 894 -14.27 19.26 -29.43
N ARG A 895 -14.89 18.16 -29.90
CA ARG A 895 -16.08 18.21 -30.76
C ARG A 895 -17.36 18.21 -29.90
N PRO A 896 -18.39 18.99 -30.25
CA PRO A 896 -19.63 19.01 -29.48
C PRO A 896 -20.38 17.67 -29.58
N VAL A 897 -20.83 17.17 -28.44
CA VAL A 897 -21.65 15.97 -28.25
C VAL A 897 -23.04 16.43 -27.79
N PRO A 898 -24.04 16.54 -28.69
CA PRO A 898 -25.36 17.00 -28.31
C PRO A 898 -26.06 16.00 -27.38
N LEU A 899 -26.80 16.49 -26.37
CA LEU A 899 -27.51 15.62 -25.43
C LEU A 899 -28.63 14.79 -26.07
N GLY A 900 -29.21 15.26 -27.17
CA GLY A 900 -30.35 14.63 -27.83
C GLY A 900 -31.70 14.92 -27.15
N GLY A 901 -32.62 13.97 -27.26
CA GLY A 901 -34.03 14.11 -26.87
C GLY A 901 -34.31 14.12 -25.36
N ARG A 902 -35.60 14.24 -25.03
CA ARG A 902 -36.12 14.37 -23.65
C ARG A 902 -35.63 13.25 -22.73
N ASP A 903 -35.68 12.01 -23.21
CA ASP A 903 -35.35 10.81 -22.42
C ASP A 903 -33.90 10.81 -21.94
N LYS A 904 -32.96 11.33 -22.75
CA LYS A 904 -31.56 11.51 -22.35
C LYS A 904 -31.38 12.62 -21.32
N ARG A 905 -32.13 13.72 -21.43
CA ARG A 905 -32.13 14.80 -20.42
C ARG A 905 -32.65 14.29 -19.07
N GLU A 906 -33.77 13.57 -19.07
CA GLU A 906 -34.34 12.94 -17.87
C GLU A 906 -33.40 11.87 -17.27
N ALA A 907 -32.71 11.09 -18.11
CA ALA A 907 -31.70 10.13 -17.65
C ALA A 907 -30.45 10.80 -17.04
N ILE A 908 -30.05 11.97 -17.53
CA ILE A 908 -29.00 12.80 -16.92
C ILE A 908 -29.46 13.27 -15.54
N GLU A 909 -30.64 13.88 -15.44
CA GLU A 909 -31.22 14.34 -14.17
C GLU A 909 -31.24 13.22 -13.11
N LYS A 910 -31.68 12.02 -13.51
CA LYS A 910 -31.77 10.83 -12.65
C LYS A 910 -30.42 10.18 -12.29
N ALA A 911 -29.33 10.43 -13.03
CA ALA A 911 -28.03 9.83 -12.76
C ALA A 911 -27.50 10.24 -11.37
N ALA A 912 -27.21 9.28 -10.50
CA ALA A 912 -26.72 9.50 -9.14
C ALA A 912 -25.20 9.29 -9.04
N THR A 913 -24.59 8.50 -9.93
CA THR A 913 -23.15 8.27 -9.97
C THR A 913 -22.48 8.75 -11.26
N ALA A 914 -21.17 8.99 -11.19
CA ALA A 914 -20.34 9.29 -12.36
C ALA A 914 -20.45 8.20 -13.45
N TRP A 915 -20.54 6.93 -13.06
CA TRP A 915 -20.70 5.82 -14.01
C TRP A 915 -22.09 5.78 -14.68
N GLU A 916 -23.16 6.15 -13.97
CA GLU A 916 -24.48 6.32 -14.60
C GLU A 916 -24.47 7.46 -15.62
N LEU A 917 -23.94 8.63 -15.26
CA LEU A 917 -23.85 9.76 -16.19
C LEU A 917 -23.01 9.40 -17.43
N TYR A 918 -21.90 8.66 -17.24
CA TYR A 918 -21.06 8.18 -18.33
C TYR A 918 -21.84 7.26 -19.28
N LYS A 919 -22.64 6.33 -18.76
CA LYS A 919 -23.48 5.43 -19.59
C LYS A 919 -24.56 6.18 -20.39
N VAL A 920 -25.08 7.30 -19.88
CA VAL A 920 -26.11 8.10 -20.60
C VAL A 920 -25.49 8.95 -21.72
N ILE A 921 -24.30 9.50 -21.49
CA ILE A 921 -23.56 10.28 -22.50
C ILE A 921 -22.94 9.34 -23.55
N GLY A 922 -22.31 8.25 -23.11
CA GLY A 922 -21.76 7.17 -23.94
C GLY A 922 -20.28 7.32 -24.35
N VAL A 923 -19.65 8.46 -24.04
CA VAL A 923 -18.27 8.79 -24.44
C VAL A 923 -17.52 9.56 -23.35
N ASP A 924 -16.19 9.50 -23.39
CA ASP A 924 -15.31 10.40 -22.62
C ASP A 924 -15.62 11.85 -23.00
N CYS A 925 -16.00 12.66 -22.01
CA CYS A 925 -16.56 13.99 -22.25
C CYS A 925 -16.20 15.02 -21.16
N TRP A 926 -16.45 16.29 -21.47
CA TRP A 926 -16.27 17.41 -20.56
C TRP A 926 -17.22 18.57 -20.89
N VAL A 927 -17.41 19.49 -19.93
CA VAL A 927 -18.14 20.75 -20.09
C VAL A 927 -17.33 21.93 -19.56
N VAL A 928 -17.60 23.12 -20.07
CA VAL A 928 -17.12 24.40 -19.51
C VAL A 928 -18.14 24.89 -18.48
N VAL A 929 -17.71 25.29 -17.28
CA VAL A 929 -18.55 26.14 -16.41
C VAL A 929 -18.44 27.59 -16.92
N PRO A 930 -19.51 28.21 -17.43
CA PRO A 930 -19.45 29.61 -17.85
C PRO A 930 -19.40 30.53 -16.62
N LEU A 931 -18.58 31.58 -16.69
CA LEU A 931 -18.49 32.61 -15.64
C LEU A 931 -18.82 33.99 -16.18
N ALA A 932 -19.43 34.85 -15.38
CA ALA A 932 -19.68 36.24 -15.76
C ALA A 932 -18.39 37.08 -15.78
N SER A 933 -18.22 37.87 -16.84
CA SER A 933 -17.20 38.91 -16.98
C SER A 933 -17.63 40.24 -16.32
N ILE A 934 -16.68 40.96 -15.71
CA ILE A 934 -16.85 42.37 -15.32
C ILE A 934 -16.13 43.33 -16.27
N ALA A 935 -15.02 42.91 -16.90
CA ALA A 935 -14.30 43.71 -17.89
C ALA A 935 -15.05 43.81 -19.22
N SER A 936 -16.02 42.94 -19.47
CA SER A 936 -16.90 42.93 -20.65
C SER A 936 -18.31 42.46 -20.26
N PRO A 937 -19.14 43.33 -19.65
CA PRO A 937 -20.47 42.98 -19.16
C PRO A 937 -21.33 42.27 -20.21
N GLY A 938 -21.88 41.11 -19.84
CA GLY A 938 -22.66 40.23 -20.73
C GLY A 938 -21.82 39.18 -21.48
N ALA A 939 -20.49 39.23 -21.44
CA ALA A 939 -19.64 38.16 -21.93
C ALA A 939 -19.54 37.01 -20.91
N ALA A 940 -19.49 35.78 -21.43
CA ALA A 940 -19.23 34.57 -20.65
C ALA A 940 -17.78 34.11 -20.85
N LEU A 941 -17.05 33.96 -19.74
CA LEU A 941 -15.66 33.50 -19.71
C LEU A 941 -15.60 31.96 -19.66
N GLU A 942 -14.54 31.39 -20.24
CA GLU A 942 -14.22 29.97 -20.03
C GLU A 942 -13.75 29.76 -18.58
N GLY A 943 -14.65 29.32 -17.71
CA GLY A 943 -14.32 28.95 -16.34
C GLY A 943 -13.57 27.62 -16.27
N THR A 944 -13.84 26.88 -15.20
CA THR A 944 -13.23 25.57 -14.96
C THR A 944 -13.97 24.48 -15.75
N ARG A 945 -13.25 23.49 -16.28
CA ARG A 945 -13.83 22.34 -17.00
C ARG A 945 -14.13 21.19 -16.04
N LEU A 946 -15.31 20.61 -16.18
CA LEU A 946 -15.73 19.39 -15.47
C LEU A 946 -15.67 18.22 -16.45
N THR A 947 -14.94 17.16 -16.10
CA THR A 947 -14.60 16.07 -17.03
C THR A 947 -15.06 14.71 -16.50
N LEU A 948 -15.55 13.86 -17.39
CA LEU A 948 -16.01 12.51 -17.09
C LEU A 948 -15.40 11.52 -18.10
N VAL A 949 -14.53 10.64 -17.62
CA VAL A 949 -13.65 9.78 -18.45
C VAL A 949 -13.69 8.34 -17.94
N ARG A 950 -13.70 7.34 -18.83
CA ARG A 950 -13.68 5.93 -18.43
C ARG A 950 -12.30 5.52 -17.90
N VAL A 951 -12.27 4.77 -16.80
CA VAL A 951 -11.02 4.35 -16.17
C VAL A 951 -10.41 3.14 -16.90
N PRO A 952 -9.15 3.22 -17.40
CA PRO A 952 -8.48 2.09 -18.01
C PRO A 952 -8.37 0.90 -17.05
N GLY A 953 -8.73 -0.29 -17.52
CA GLY A 953 -8.70 -1.52 -16.72
C GLY A 953 -9.84 -1.70 -15.71
N GLN A 954 -10.74 -0.72 -15.54
CA GLN A 954 -11.94 -0.86 -14.69
C GLN A 954 -13.21 -0.72 -15.55
N PRO A 955 -13.84 -1.82 -15.98
CA PRO A 955 -14.86 -1.77 -17.03
C PRO A 955 -16.13 -0.99 -16.64
N ASP A 956 -16.48 -1.02 -15.35
CA ASP A 956 -17.68 -0.44 -14.74
C ASP A 956 -17.43 0.89 -14.01
N ALA A 957 -16.41 1.65 -14.42
CA ALA A 957 -15.95 2.81 -13.65
C ALA A 957 -15.57 4.02 -14.51
N ALA A 958 -16.01 5.20 -14.06
CA ALA A 958 -15.63 6.49 -14.63
C ALA A 958 -14.94 7.34 -13.56
N GLU A 959 -13.94 8.10 -13.99
CA GLU A 959 -13.30 9.17 -13.24
C GLU A 959 -14.07 10.48 -13.46
N PHE A 960 -14.38 11.15 -12.35
CA PHE A 960 -14.87 12.52 -12.35
C PHE A 960 -13.75 13.45 -11.87
N SER A 961 -13.38 14.39 -12.73
CA SER A 961 -12.20 15.24 -12.58
C SER A 961 -12.53 16.70 -12.89
N ILE A 962 -11.80 17.59 -12.22
CA ILE A 962 -11.81 19.02 -12.49
C ILE A 962 -10.50 19.39 -13.19
N ARG A 963 -10.59 20.21 -14.25
CA ARG A 963 -9.44 20.74 -14.98
C ARG A 963 -9.63 22.23 -15.28
N THR A 964 -8.68 23.04 -14.84
CA THR A 964 -8.61 24.47 -15.19
C THR A 964 -7.41 24.66 -16.12
N PRO A 965 -7.62 24.64 -17.45
CA PRO A 965 -6.53 24.81 -18.42
C PRO A 965 -6.11 26.28 -18.51
N VAL A 966 -4.86 26.52 -18.83
CA VAL A 966 -4.30 27.87 -18.99
C VAL A 966 -3.85 28.05 -20.43
N THR A 967 -4.80 28.32 -21.33
CA THR A 967 -4.54 28.57 -22.76
C THR A 967 -4.25 30.05 -23.02
N PRO A 968 -3.49 30.43 -24.06
CA PRO A 968 -3.16 31.84 -24.33
C PRO A 968 -4.34 32.79 -24.63
N PRO A 969 -5.52 32.34 -25.14
CA PRO A 969 -6.72 33.18 -25.19
C PRO A 969 -7.36 33.36 -23.80
N ARG A 970 -7.47 32.27 -23.03
CA ARG A 970 -8.05 32.28 -21.67
C ARG A 970 -7.21 33.10 -20.71
N TRP A 971 -5.87 33.03 -20.81
CA TRP A 971 -4.96 33.90 -20.07
C TRP A 971 -5.33 35.37 -20.28
N ARG A 972 -5.37 35.84 -21.52
CA ARG A 972 -5.67 37.25 -21.85
C ARG A 972 -7.07 37.70 -21.41
N ALA A 973 -8.04 36.80 -21.34
CA ALA A 973 -9.35 37.12 -20.77
C ALA A 973 -9.26 37.38 -19.26
N PHE A 974 -8.65 36.47 -18.49
CA PHE A 974 -8.52 36.63 -17.04
C PHE A 974 -7.52 37.73 -16.63
N ASP A 975 -6.49 37.98 -17.43
CA ASP A 975 -5.55 39.10 -17.30
C ASP A 975 -6.31 40.44 -17.29
N ALA A 976 -7.27 40.62 -18.20
CA ALA A 976 -8.15 41.79 -18.25
C ALA A 976 -9.16 41.86 -17.09
N GLU A 977 -9.73 40.73 -16.64
CA GLU A 977 -10.61 40.71 -15.45
C GLU A 977 -9.84 41.07 -14.16
N LEU A 978 -8.59 40.59 -14.02
CA LEU A 978 -7.75 40.85 -12.85
C LEU A 978 -7.29 42.31 -12.82
N GLU A 979 -6.94 42.90 -13.96
CA GLU A 979 -6.63 44.33 -14.07
C GLU A 979 -7.86 45.19 -13.76
N ALA A 980 -9.03 44.86 -14.31
CA ALA A 980 -10.28 45.58 -14.03
C ALA A 980 -10.70 45.47 -12.54
N ALA A 981 -10.55 44.29 -11.92
CA ALA A 981 -10.80 44.09 -10.50
C ALA A 981 -9.77 44.83 -9.62
N TRP A 982 -8.50 44.90 -10.05
CA TRP A 982 -7.42 45.61 -9.36
C TRP A 982 -7.60 47.12 -9.38
N GLU A 983 -7.97 47.71 -10.52
CA GLU A 983 -8.24 49.14 -10.60
C GLU A 983 -9.49 49.53 -9.79
N ARG A 984 -10.56 48.73 -9.84
CA ARG A 984 -11.75 48.91 -8.99
C ARG A 984 -11.39 48.89 -7.50
N LEU A 985 -10.57 47.91 -7.09
CA LEU A 985 -10.05 47.77 -5.74
C LEU A 985 -9.20 48.99 -5.32
N ALA A 986 -8.24 49.37 -6.15
CA ALA A 986 -7.33 50.47 -5.87
C ALA A 986 -8.07 51.82 -5.78
N ALA A 987 -9.10 52.03 -6.60
CA ALA A 987 -9.96 53.21 -6.53
C ALA A 987 -10.77 53.25 -5.21
N ALA A 988 -11.45 52.16 -4.85
CA ALA A 988 -12.23 52.08 -3.61
C ALA A 988 -11.36 52.28 -2.35
N MET A 989 -10.19 51.62 -2.30
CA MET A 989 -9.22 51.80 -1.22
C MET A 989 -8.59 53.21 -1.19
N ALA A 990 -8.40 53.85 -2.34
CA ALA A 990 -7.90 55.23 -2.40
C ALA A 990 -8.94 56.21 -1.83
N ALA A 991 -10.22 56.04 -2.17
CA ALA A 991 -11.35 56.81 -1.67
C ALA A 991 -11.70 56.54 -0.19
N GLY A 992 -11.36 55.36 0.32
CA GLY A 992 -11.68 54.93 1.69
C GLY A 992 -13.03 54.24 1.84
N ASP A 993 -13.66 53.83 0.74
CA ASP A 993 -14.92 53.08 0.74
C ASP A 993 -14.67 51.63 1.18
N GLN A 994 -14.88 51.34 2.46
CA GLN A 994 -14.65 50.00 3.02
C GLN A 994 -15.61 48.92 2.48
N PRO A 995 -16.93 49.16 2.32
CA PRO A 995 -17.83 48.21 1.66
C PRO A 995 -17.44 47.89 0.21
N GLU A 996 -17.14 48.90 -0.62
CA GLU A 996 -16.77 48.67 -2.02
C GLU A 996 -15.37 48.06 -2.15
N ALA A 997 -14.41 48.43 -1.28
CA ALA A 997 -13.13 47.75 -1.20
C ALA A 997 -13.33 46.26 -0.83
N ALA A 998 -14.18 45.94 0.16
CA ALA A 998 -14.48 44.56 0.54
C ALA A 998 -15.12 43.76 -0.61
N ARG A 999 -15.99 44.40 -1.41
CA ARG A 999 -16.55 43.82 -2.65
C ARG A 999 -15.45 43.54 -3.66
N ALA A 1000 -14.58 44.51 -3.93
CA ALA A 1000 -13.52 44.42 -4.93
C ALA A 1000 -12.43 43.39 -4.56
N ILE A 1001 -12.04 43.26 -3.28
CA ILE A 1001 -11.08 42.22 -2.83
C ILE A 1001 -11.64 40.82 -3.12
N LEU A 1002 -12.91 40.59 -2.79
CA LEU A 1002 -13.56 39.29 -3.01
C LEU A 1002 -13.83 39.02 -4.50
N GLN A 1003 -14.11 40.05 -5.29
CA GLN A 1003 -14.22 39.96 -6.74
C GLN A 1003 -12.87 39.61 -7.40
N PHE A 1004 -11.78 40.26 -7.00
CA PHE A 1004 -10.41 39.91 -7.42
C PHE A 1004 -10.06 38.45 -7.08
N ALA A 1005 -10.38 38.01 -5.86
CA ALA A 1005 -10.14 36.64 -5.42
C ALA A 1005 -10.94 35.60 -6.24
N PHE A 1006 -12.19 35.91 -6.59
CA PHE A 1006 -13.02 35.05 -7.46
C PHE A 1006 -12.37 34.81 -8.83
N TYR A 1007 -11.85 35.88 -9.46
CA TYR A 1007 -11.15 35.76 -10.74
C TYR A 1007 -9.80 35.06 -10.59
N TRP A 1008 -9.03 35.32 -9.52
CA TRP A 1008 -7.76 34.62 -9.26
C TRP A 1008 -7.92 33.10 -9.13
N TYR A 1009 -8.89 32.63 -8.34
CA TYR A 1009 -9.12 31.19 -8.14
C TYR A 1009 -9.64 30.48 -9.41
N ASN A 1010 -10.28 31.20 -10.33
CA ASN A 1010 -10.70 30.67 -11.62
C ASN A 1010 -9.64 30.81 -12.72
N PHE A 1011 -8.74 31.80 -12.64
CA PHE A 1011 -7.66 32.05 -13.59
C PHE A 1011 -6.69 30.86 -13.68
N MET A 1012 -6.15 30.46 -12.53
CA MET A 1012 -5.01 29.55 -12.42
C MET A 1012 -5.41 28.09 -12.13
N PRO A 1013 -4.50 27.12 -12.35
CA PRO A 1013 -4.75 25.70 -12.03
C PRO A 1013 -5.06 25.48 -10.55
N LEU A 1014 -5.96 24.54 -10.25
CA LEU A 1014 -6.37 24.19 -8.89
C LEU A 1014 -5.27 23.41 -8.15
N ALA A 1015 -4.31 24.15 -7.60
CA ALA A 1015 -3.12 23.64 -6.92
C ALA A 1015 -2.94 24.25 -5.52
N ARG A 1016 -2.10 23.62 -4.69
CA ARG A 1016 -1.77 24.11 -3.33
C ARG A 1016 -1.18 25.53 -3.35
N GLY A 1017 -0.32 25.82 -4.34
CA GLY A 1017 0.25 27.15 -4.56
C GLY A 1017 -0.83 28.20 -4.80
N THR A 1018 -1.61 28.03 -5.87
CA THR A 1018 -2.72 28.92 -6.26
C THR A 1018 -3.67 29.25 -5.11
N ALA A 1019 -4.11 28.21 -4.38
CA ALA A 1019 -5.05 28.33 -3.28
C ALA A 1019 -4.49 29.16 -2.11
N ALA A 1020 -3.24 28.87 -1.72
CA ALA A 1020 -2.56 29.56 -0.62
C ALA A 1020 -2.18 31.00 -0.99
N VAL A 1021 -1.66 31.23 -2.20
CA VAL A 1021 -1.32 32.56 -2.72
C VAL A 1021 -2.56 33.46 -2.78
N GLY A 1022 -3.67 32.95 -3.35
CA GLY A 1022 -4.92 33.72 -3.42
C GLY A 1022 -5.47 34.11 -2.04
N TYR A 1023 -5.44 33.19 -1.07
CA TYR A 1023 -5.95 33.49 0.27
C TYR A 1023 -5.01 34.42 1.06
N ALA A 1024 -3.69 34.30 0.87
CA ALA A 1024 -2.72 35.24 1.42
C ALA A 1024 -2.95 36.67 0.91
N THR A 1025 -3.23 36.84 -0.39
CA THR A 1025 -3.60 38.13 -0.97
C THR A 1025 -4.91 38.68 -0.37
N VAL A 1026 -5.94 37.83 -0.18
CA VAL A 1026 -7.18 38.26 0.51
C VAL A 1026 -6.87 38.79 1.91
N LEU A 1027 -6.09 38.06 2.71
CA LEU A 1027 -5.70 38.50 4.06
C LEU A 1027 -4.90 39.83 4.03
N ALA A 1028 -3.99 39.99 3.06
CA ALA A 1028 -3.18 41.20 2.88
C ALA A 1028 -4.05 42.43 2.58
N LEU A 1029 -4.94 42.30 1.59
CA LEU A 1029 -5.76 43.42 1.12
C LEU A 1029 -6.78 43.86 2.17
N PHE A 1030 -7.37 42.93 2.92
CA PHE A 1030 -8.26 43.26 4.03
C PHE A 1030 -7.54 43.96 5.20
N TRP A 1031 -6.31 43.54 5.51
CA TRP A 1031 -5.46 44.24 6.49
C TRP A 1031 -5.06 45.65 6.01
N ALA A 1032 -4.74 45.79 4.71
CA ALA A 1032 -4.47 47.09 4.08
C ALA A 1032 -5.70 48.02 4.04
N ALA A 1033 -6.91 47.47 3.90
CA ALA A 1033 -8.18 48.23 3.93
C ALA A 1033 -8.59 48.70 5.34
N GLY A 1034 -7.86 48.30 6.39
CA GLY A 1034 -8.24 48.55 7.77
C GLY A 1034 -9.40 47.69 8.27
N VAL A 1035 -9.72 46.60 7.57
CA VAL A 1035 -10.77 45.63 7.94
C VAL A 1035 -10.14 44.22 7.99
N PRO A 1036 -9.12 43.98 8.85
CA PRO A 1036 -8.39 42.72 8.85
C PRO A 1036 -9.29 41.54 9.22
N VAL A 1037 -9.19 40.43 8.49
CA VAL A 1037 -10.00 39.23 8.74
C VAL A 1037 -9.70 38.68 10.14
N THR A 1038 -10.68 38.68 11.04
CA THR A 1038 -10.58 38.17 12.42
C THR A 1038 -11.08 36.72 12.60
N ALA A 1039 -11.75 36.16 11.58
CA ALA A 1039 -12.18 34.77 11.56
C ALA A 1039 -11.07 33.77 11.11
N HIS A 1040 -11.32 32.48 11.34
CA HIS A 1040 -10.66 31.38 10.64
C HIS A 1040 -11.59 30.81 9.56
N ILE A 1041 -11.03 30.16 8.54
CA ILE A 1041 -11.80 29.38 7.55
C ILE A 1041 -12.70 28.36 8.30
N PRO A 1042 -14.01 28.28 7.99
CA PRO A 1042 -14.92 27.34 8.65
C PRO A 1042 -14.48 25.88 8.50
N LYS A 1043 -14.91 25.03 9.45
CA LYS A 1043 -14.64 23.59 9.37
C LYS A 1043 -15.30 23.01 8.09
N ASP A 1044 -14.58 22.10 7.44
CA ASP A 1044 -15.00 21.40 6.23
C ASP A 1044 -15.29 22.31 5.01
N TYR A 1045 -14.77 23.55 4.98
CA TYR A 1045 -14.96 24.56 3.93
C TYR A 1045 -13.69 24.78 3.09
N GLN A 1046 -13.80 25.18 1.82
CA GLN A 1046 -12.66 25.43 0.92
C GLN A 1046 -12.93 26.63 0.01
N VAL A 1047 -12.18 27.73 0.21
CA VAL A 1047 -12.42 29.02 -0.44
C VAL A 1047 -12.19 28.96 -1.97
N ASP A 1048 -11.12 28.29 -2.38
CA ASP A 1048 -10.79 28.00 -3.78
C ASP A 1048 -11.94 27.25 -4.50
N TRP A 1049 -12.61 26.35 -3.79
CA TRP A 1049 -13.75 25.59 -4.32
C TRP A 1049 -15.06 26.37 -4.36
N GLU A 1050 -15.29 27.33 -3.46
CA GLU A 1050 -16.46 28.21 -3.56
C GLU A 1050 -16.39 29.09 -4.81
N ALA A 1051 -15.20 29.56 -5.20
CA ALA A 1051 -15.01 30.34 -6.43
C ALA A 1051 -15.19 29.49 -7.69
N ILE A 1052 -14.61 28.28 -7.73
CA ILE A 1052 -14.66 27.36 -8.88
C ILE A 1052 -16.07 26.78 -9.10
N LEU A 1053 -16.88 26.66 -8.05
CA LEU A 1053 -18.26 26.16 -8.12
C LEU A 1053 -19.33 27.27 -8.23
N SER A 1054 -18.92 28.54 -8.42
CA SER A 1054 -19.82 29.68 -8.58
C SER A 1054 -19.71 30.29 -9.97
N GLN A 1055 -20.83 30.48 -10.66
CA GLN A 1055 -20.88 31.05 -12.02
C GLN A 1055 -20.82 32.61 -12.02
N HIS A 1056 -20.98 33.25 -10.85
CA HIS A 1056 -21.01 34.71 -10.69
C HIS A 1056 -20.24 35.15 -9.43
N PRO A 1057 -19.46 36.25 -9.45
CA PRO A 1057 -18.71 36.72 -8.29
C PRO A 1057 -19.60 37.01 -7.08
N ASP A 1058 -20.79 37.59 -7.28
CA ASP A 1058 -21.70 37.94 -6.16
C ASP A 1058 -22.13 36.73 -5.32
N ALA A 1059 -22.26 35.55 -5.92
CA ALA A 1059 -22.58 34.32 -5.20
C ALA A 1059 -21.42 33.87 -4.29
N PHE A 1060 -20.19 34.06 -4.74
CA PHE A 1060 -18.97 33.83 -3.96
C PHE A 1060 -18.82 34.88 -2.84
N ILE A 1061 -18.99 36.16 -3.18
CA ILE A 1061 -18.96 37.30 -2.24
C ILE A 1061 -19.96 37.08 -1.10
N ALA A 1062 -21.22 36.75 -1.42
CA ALA A 1062 -22.28 36.52 -0.44
C ALA A 1062 -22.00 35.32 0.47
N ARG A 1063 -21.25 34.30 0.02
CA ARG A 1063 -20.86 33.13 0.83
C ARG A 1063 -19.66 33.39 1.74
N LEU A 1064 -18.69 34.19 1.31
CA LEU A 1064 -17.54 34.57 2.16
C LEU A 1064 -17.90 35.64 3.18
N ALA A 1065 -18.68 36.65 2.78
CA ALA A 1065 -19.06 37.77 3.64
C ALA A 1065 -19.80 37.33 4.92
N GLN A 1066 -20.49 36.19 4.91
CA GLN A 1066 -21.21 35.64 6.07
C GLN A 1066 -20.32 35.33 7.28
N TRP A 1067 -19.06 34.92 7.06
CA TRP A 1067 -18.16 34.47 8.15
C TRP A 1067 -16.84 35.25 8.21
N MET A 1068 -16.45 35.91 7.12
CA MET A 1068 -15.14 36.56 6.99
C MET A 1068 -15.13 38.04 7.34
N LEU A 1069 -16.28 38.73 7.22
CA LEU A 1069 -16.40 40.19 7.37
C LEU A 1069 -17.14 40.58 8.65
N PRO A 1070 -16.80 41.73 9.27
CA PRO A 1070 -17.58 42.31 10.36
C PRO A 1070 -19.01 42.68 9.92
N ASP A 1071 -19.96 42.60 10.85
CA ASP A 1071 -21.39 42.76 10.56
C ASP A 1071 -21.71 44.08 9.84
N ALA A 1072 -21.17 45.21 10.30
CA ALA A 1072 -21.39 46.53 9.70
C ALA A 1072 -20.94 46.63 8.23
N VAL A 1073 -19.82 46.00 7.86
CA VAL A 1073 -19.32 45.96 6.47
C VAL A 1073 -20.16 44.99 5.64
N ARG A 1074 -20.58 43.86 6.22
CA ARG A 1074 -21.46 42.88 5.57
C ARG A 1074 -22.85 43.44 5.27
N GLU A 1075 -23.39 44.28 6.15
CA GLU A 1075 -24.69 44.94 5.99
C GLU A 1075 -24.62 46.07 4.94
N ALA A 1076 -23.59 46.92 5.02
CA ALA A 1076 -23.35 47.96 4.01
C ALA A 1076 -23.05 47.39 2.60
N LEU A 1077 -22.57 46.15 2.51
CA LEU A 1077 -22.33 45.44 1.24
C LEU A 1077 -23.59 45.10 0.43
N GLY A 1078 -24.80 45.21 1.00
CA GLY A 1078 -26.05 45.31 0.24
C GLY A 1078 -26.34 44.18 -0.77
N GLY A 1079 -26.11 42.91 -0.38
CA GLY A 1079 -26.48 41.73 -1.17
C GLY A 1079 -27.79 41.08 -0.68
N PRO A 1080 -28.53 40.33 -1.52
CA PRO A 1080 -29.90 39.92 -1.21
C PRO A 1080 -29.98 38.96 0.00
N ALA A 1081 -30.67 39.40 1.05
CA ALA A 1081 -31.06 38.57 2.19
C ALA A 1081 -32.20 37.57 1.87
N ALA A 1082 -32.37 37.20 0.60
CA ALA A 1082 -33.47 36.39 0.09
C ALA A 1082 -33.00 35.38 -0.97
N ALA A 1083 -33.61 34.19 -0.95
CA ALA A 1083 -33.62 33.20 -2.04
C ALA A 1083 -32.28 32.53 -2.46
N VAL A 1084 -31.38 32.20 -1.53
CA VAL A 1084 -30.44 31.07 -1.72
C VAL A 1084 -30.58 30.04 -0.60
N ALA A 1085 -31.72 29.34 -0.58
CA ALA A 1085 -31.95 28.15 0.25
C ALA A 1085 -31.18 26.92 -0.29
N GLY A 1086 -29.86 27.05 -0.42
CA GLY A 1086 -28.91 25.96 -0.68
C GLY A 1086 -28.07 25.73 0.57
N PRO A 1087 -27.85 24.47 0.98
CA PRO A 1087 -27.79 24.06 2.38
C PRO A 1087 -26.82 24.89 3.24
N SER A 1088 -27.30 25.25 4.43
CA SER A 1088 -26.43 25.57 5.58
C SER A 1088 -25.42 24.44 5.77
N PRO A 1089 -24.15 24.70 6.14
CA PRO A 1089 -23.12 23.67 6.29
C PRO A 1089 -23.57 22.60 7.28
N ALA A 1090 -24.07 21.49 6.74
CA ALA A 1090 -24.90 20.57 7.50
C ALA A 1090 -24.05 19.75 8.47
N ALA A 1091 -24.51 19.66 9.72
CA ALA A 1091 -24.08 18.60 10.62
C ALA A 1091 -24.23 17.26 9.90
N SER A 1092 -23.21 16.41 9.99
CA SER A 1092 -23.09 15.21 9.14
C SER A 1092 -24.36 14.35 9.20
N PRO A 1093 -24.87 13.85 8.05
CA PRO A 1093 -26.08 13.05 8.03
C PRO A 1093 -25.88 11.78 8.85
N ARG A 1094 -26.54 11.70 10.02
CA ARG A 1094 -26.72 10.44 10.74
C ARG A 1094 -27.49 9.49 9.83
N ALA A 1095 -26.85 8.42 9.39
CA ALA A 1095 -27.51 7.38 8.61
C ALA A 1095 -28.64 6.76 9.43
N SER A 1096 -29.83 6.67 8.84
CA SER A 1096 -31.02 6.13 9.49
C SER A 1096 -30.98 4.59 9.52
N SER A 1097 -30.60 4.02 10.66
CA SER A 1097 -30.87 2.60 10.98
C SER A 1097 -32.27 2.49 11.58
N GLY A 1098 -33.23 1.97 10.82
CA GLY A 1098 -34.61 1.73 11.28
C GLY A 1098 -34.86 0.24 11.54
N GLY A 1099 -35.47 -0.08 12.68
CA GLY A 1099 -35.79 -1.45 13.12
C GLY A 1099 -34.67 -2.12 13.94
N GLY A 1100 -34.92 -2.61 15.16
CA GLY A 1100 -36.14 -2.45 15.96
C GLY A 1100 -36.06 -3.14 17.34
N GLU A 1101 -36.89 -2.66 18.28
CA GLU A 1101 -37.27 -3.27 19.57
C GLU A 1101 -36.17 -3.47 20.65
N GLY A 1102 -36.56 -3.51 21.94
CA GLY A 1102 -35.65 -3.84 23.06
C GLY A 1102 -35.61 -2.91 24.29
N SER A 1103 -36.75 -2.63 24.92
CA SER A 1103 -36.96 -2.23 26.34
C SER A 1103 -35.77 -1.86 27.28
N GLY A 1104 -35.89 -0.75 28.04
CA GLY A 1104 -35.11 -0.55 29.29
C GLY A 1104 -35.17 0.87 29.88
N ALA A 1105 -35.57 1.01 31.14
CA ALA A 1105 -35.81 2.31 31.80
C ALA A 1105 -34.61 2.88 32.59
N GLY A 1106 -34.62 4.21 32.82
CA GLY A 1106 -33.80 4.92 33.82
C GLY A 1106 -32.47 5.51 33.32
N GLY A 1107 -31.90 6.56 33.94
CA GLY A 1107 -32.45 7.39 35.02
C GLY A 1107 -31.38 8.06 35.91
N GLY A 1108 -30.95 9.29 35.58
CA GLY A 1108 -29.92 10.04 36.33
C GLY A 1108 -28.47 9.59 36.06
N GLY A 1109 -27.43 10.31 36.53
CA GLY A 1109 -27.46 11.63 37.17
C GLY A 1109 -26.20 12.03 37.96
N GLY A 1110 -25.21 12.67 37.30
CA GLY A 1110 -24.14 13.47 37.95
C GLY A 1110 -23.01 12.73 38.70
N GLY A 1111 -21.99 13.49 39.11
CA GLY A 1111 -20.98 13.06 40.12
C GLY A 1111 -19.55 12.84 39.61
N GLY A 1112 -18.68 13.86 39.73
CA GLY A 1112 -17.29 13.81 39.26
C GLY A 1112 -16.23 13.27 40.23
N GLY A 1113 -14.96 13.62 39.96
CA GLY A 1113 -13.90 13.68 40.98
C GLY A 1113 -12.63 12.86 40.72
N GLY A 1114 -11.49 13.57 40.67
CA GLY A 1114 -10.15 13.01 40.87
C GLY A 1114 -9.44 12.42 39.63
N GLY A 1115 -8.11 12.52 39.50
CA GLY A 1115 -7.18 13.33 40.29
C GLY A 1115 -5.76 12.75 40.38
N GLY A 1116 -4.83 13.25 39.57
CA GLY A 1116 -3.40 12.95 39.67
C GLY A 1116 -2.73 12.68 38.31
N GLY A 1117 -1.46 13.04 38.09
CA GLY A 1117 -0.59 13.79 39.01
C GLY A 1117 0.91 13.60 38.75
N GLY A 1118 1.44 14.18 37.67
CA GLY A 1118 2.87 14.20 37.36
C GLY A 1118 3.17 14.01 35.87
N GLY A 1119 4.21 14.61 35.28
CA GLY A 1119 5.12 15.60 35.87
C GLY A 1119 6.54 15.52 35.30
N GLY A 1120 6.82 16.18 34.16
CA GLY A 1120 8.19 16.29 33.66
C GLY A 1120 8.31 16.80 32.20
N GLY A 1121 9.36 17.58 31.93
CA GLY A 1121 9.86 17.80 30.56
C GLY A 1121 9.10 18.80 29.68
N GLY A 1122 9.01 20.07 30.07
CA GLY A 1122 8.46 21.13 29.22
C GLY A 1122 9.40 21.52 28.07
N GLY A 1123 8.92 21.43 26.82
CA GLY A 1123 9.53 22.04 25.63
C GLY A 1123 8.52 22.97 24.96
N GLY A 1124 8.83 24.26 24.84
CA GLY A 1124 7.86 25.29 24.45
C GLY A 1124 7.24 25.09 23.07
N GLY A 1125 5.91 24.98 22.99
CA GLY A 1125 5.23 24.68 21.73
C GLY A 1125 3.71 24.61 21.80
N GLY A 1126 3.04 25.56 22.47
CA GLY A 1126 1.57 25.50 22.54
C GLY A 1126 0.83 26.52 23.41
N ASP A 1127 1.16 27.82 23.37
CA ASP A 1127 0.33 28.84 24.04
C ASP A 1127 0.18 30.17 23.27
N ALA A 1128 0.10 30.09 21.93
CA ALA A 1128 -0.24 31.21 21.04
C ALA A 1128 -1.77 31.39 20.83
N ALA A 1129 -2.60 30.69 21.62
CA ALA A 1129 -4.06 30.63 21.44
C ALA A 1129 -4.85 31.61 22.33
N LYS A 1130 -4.17 32.49 23.09
CA LYS A 1130 -4.76 33.54 23.92
C LYS A 1130 -4.20 34.93 23.57
N ALA A 1131 -4.35 35.32 22.31
CA ALA A 1131 -4.08 36.67 21.83
C ALA A 1131 -5.32 37.26 21.17
N GLY A 1132 -6.36 37.52 21.97
CA GLY A 1132 -7.57 38.25 21.55
C GLY A 1132 -7.35 39.76 21.49
N GLY A 1133 -6.18 40.20 21.02
CA GLY A 1133 -5.87 41.60 20.78
C GLY A 1133 -6.22 42.00 19.35
N GLU A 1134 -6.45 43.28 19.13
CA GLU A 1134 -6.61 43.84 17.79
C GLU A 1134 -5.31 43.64 16.99
N LEU A 1135 -5.43 43.34 15.68
CA LEU A 1135 -4.26 43.26 14.81
C LEU A 1135 -3.66 44.67 14.64
N PRO A 1136 -2.33 44.84 14.80
CA PRO A 1136 -1.70 46.14 14.71
C PRO A 1136 -1.90 46.76 13.33
N ALA A 1137 -1.99 48.09 13.29
CA ALA A 1137 -2.06 48.83 12.03
C ALA A 1137 -0.80 48.55 11.18
N VAL A 1138 -0.98 48.26 9.89
CA VAL A 1138 0.10 47.94 8.94
C VAL A 1138 1.24 48.98 8.94
N SER A 1139 0.88 50.26 9.15
CA SER A 1139 1.77 51.42 9.24
C SER A 1139 2.49 51.59 10.58
N SER A 1140 2.08 50.88 11.64
CA SER A 1140 2.75 50.86 12.95
C SER A 1140 3.87 49.81 13.03
N LEU A 1141 3.89 48.86 12.10
CA LEU A 1141 4.91 47.82 12.02
C LEU A 1141 6.12 48.29 11.20
N PRO A 1142 7.34 47.82 11.53
CA PRO A 1142 8.52 47.99 10.68
C PRO A 1142 8.28 47.49 9.24
N ARG A 1143 9.02 48.01 8.27
CA ARG A 1143 8.88 47.58 6.87
C ARG A 1143 9.43 46.16 6.68
N CYS A 1144 8.54 45.21 6.40
CA CYS A 1144 8.87 43.79 6.24
C CYS A 1144 9.91 43.57 5.13
N GLY A 1145 9.76 44.24 3.99
CA GLY A 1145 10.70 44.18 2.86
C GLY A 1145 12.09 44.76 3.15
N GLU A 1146 12.24 45.68 4.12
CA GLU A 1146 13.54 46.24 4.52
C GLU A 1146 14.22 45.36 5.58
N VAL A 1147 13.45 44.91 6.59
CA VAL A 1147 13.95 44.04 7.65
C VAL A 1147 14.33 42.67 7.08
N LEU A 1148 13.47 42.06 6.27
CA LEU A 1148 13.62 40.74 5.67
C LEU A 1148 13.96 40.82 4.16
N GLY A 1149 14.81 41.80 3.80
CA GLY A 1149 15.15 42.12 2.42
C GLY A 1149 16.01 41.11 1.66
N THR A 1150 16.66 40.15 2.33
CA THR A 1150 17.48 39.09 1.69
C THR A 1150 16.90 37.70 1.93
N MET A 1151 17.19 36.74 1.06
CA MET A 1151 16.70 35.35 1.20
C MET A 1151 17.14 34.70 2.50
N ARG A 1152 18.37 34.97 2.96
CA ARG A 1152 18.89 34.60 4.28
C ARG A 1152 17.88 34.94 5.38
N ARG A 1153 17.55 36.23 5.50
CA ARG A 1153 16.67 36.73 6.56
C ARG A 1153 15.24 36.18 6.44
N ARG A 1154 14.73 35.95 5.23
CA ARG A 1154 13.43 35.28 5.03
C ARG A 1154 13.48 33.83 5.53
N ILE A 1155 14.49 33.05 5.15
CA ILE A 1155 14.64 31.64 5.58
C ILE A 1155 14.84 31.54 7.10
N GLU A 1156 15.65 32.42 7.70
CA GLU A 1156 15.86 32.52 9.15
C GLU A 1156 14.55 32.87 9.88
N ALA A 1157 13.81 33.89 9.42
CA ALA A 1157 12.53 34.29 10.03
C ALA A 1157 11.46 33.19 9.93
N LEU A 1158 11.40 32.46 8.80
CA LEU A 1158 10.53 31.29 8.65
C LEU A 1158 10.87 30.19 9.65
N ASN A 1159 12.16 29.90 9.83
CA ASN A 1159 12.67 28.85 10.72
C ASN A 1159 12.63 29.23 12.21
N GLY A 1160 12.66 30.53 12.53
CA GLY A 1160 12.51 31.09 13.87
C GLY A 1160 13.81 31.19 14.68
N PRO A 1161 13.80 31.91 15.82
CA PRO A 1161 15.01 32.33 16.53
C PRO A 1161 15.81 31.20 17.21
N GLY A 1162 15.28 29.98 17.27
CA GLY A 1162 16.02 28.81 17.78
C GLY A 1162 17.02 28.21 16.79
N MET A 1163 16.98 28.60 15.51
CA MET A 1163 17.68 27.92 14.41
C MET A 1163 19.03 28.56 14.04
N SER A 1164 19.22 29.85 14.28
CA SER A 1164 20.49 30.57 13.97
C SER A 1164 21.70 30.04 14.77
N ARG A 1165 21.46 29.36 15.90
CA ARG A 1165 22.51 28.69 16.69
C ARG A 1165 23.04 27.39 16.09
N LEU A 1166 22.42 26.85 15.03
CA LEU A 1166 22.89 25.65 14.32
C LEU A 1166 23.70 25.98 13.05
N GLN A 1167 24.05 27.26 12.86
CA GLN A 1167 24.86 27.77 11.74
C GLN A 1167 26.21 28.36 12.20
N LEU A 1168 26.60 28.11 13.46
CA LEU A 1168 27.89 28.44 14.07
C LEU A 1168 28.68 27.14 14.35
#